data_AF-A0AAD2YH20-F1
#
_entry.id   AF-A0AAD2YH20-F1
#
_cell.length_a   1.000
_cell.length_b   1.000
_cell.length_c   1.000
_cell.angle_alpha   90.00
_cell.angle_beta   90.00
_cell.angle_gamma   90.00
#
_symmetry.space_group_name_H-M   'P 1'
#
loop_
_entity.id
_entity.type
_entity.pdbx_description
1 polymer ?
#
loop_
_entity_poly.entity_id
_entity_poly.type
_entity_poly.pdbx_seq_one_letter_code
_entity_poly.pdbx_strand_id
1 'polypeptide(L)'
;MAGGMATMLLCTLLFSCNNEDFLENGNPEKACDNICFGISSDKSIQTRGYADSDNEGYTAGRFVLRSDNSADTLCVRAIVSDGINVSGFEDEQTLTRGVPVTKDNFEKFHVLAYWSKNGTLVDQFYMDEDAANNGSVWSTDQIYYWPGADHSFQFYAWAPTDADKLTTPSTPQSKELSYTVPANAAEQKDIVVATTTEIRGDNNNAVPLTFKHICTAVRFAVGSQMQPGQIKSVALKGVKNAGTYNMANGAWTLGDATADFSQTLDKETTGNEGNGDEITSAEGTFMMLPQILPADAMIKVVFTNASGVDRTLTASIGDTQWTMGTTVTYKLSITPEYELEFVSQPEVQDAHYVIYPITIKSDDKLPAGGWTLTSNDPTNVTFVEKDKFVSNDVQALVDAGYWLDGYNGISTLTSTTTGDVQVYVFLKENVTEADRNITLSLKPVAQGNYEAKEFSFTQYCPAWNNGIGVERIQDKDYPWGFNWDSDMTVTYDFMSQPSWRRLLIGWYLNFFSGYTYIKVEGIIGSARKVTINFSKLGNLNTATSTSDGAQNTWEIYTFNGINEASALMNQLEAWGGVADKILPTNPTEFAARACAMKNKYKVKVESNANGTVYRPVLEQNDIVWYLPAQNEASSMNDNLSGDYWTSTAITNPGTTAYKYTAGGSTNPWDRNKVIHVRAVRKKP
;
A
#
# COMPACT_ATOMS: atom_id res chain seq x y z
N MET A 1 -105.11 -3.84 33.21
CA MET A 1 -104.66 -4.11 31.82
C MET A 1 -103.16 -3.87 31.82
N ALA A 2 -102.34 -4.84 32.21
CA ALA A 2 -101.95 -6.07 31.46
C ALA A 2 -101.04 -5.71 30.28
N GLY A 3 -99.82 -6.23 30.13
CA GLY A 3 -99.11 -7.32 30.81
C GLY A 3 -97.59 -7.18 30.60
N GLY A 4 -96.75 -8.11 31.03
CA GLY A 4 -97.06 -9.43 31.53
C GLY A 4 -95.87 -10.07 32.28
N MET A 5 -96.25 -11.07 33.07
CA MET A 5 -95.50 -12.18 33.68
C MET A 5 -94.34 -12.71 32.82
N ALA A 6 -93.31 -13.41 33.28
CA ALA A 6 -92.79 -13.93 34.55
C ALA A 6 -91.36 -14.44 34.17
N THR A 7 -90.41 -14.66 35.07
CA THR A 7 -90.21 -15.97 35.73
C THR A 7 -89.02 -15.86 36.68
N MET A 8 -89.17 -16.50 37.84
CA MET A 8 -88.16 -16.74 38.88
C MET A 8 -86.81 -17.26 38.35
N LEU A 9 -85.71 -16.91 39.03
CA LEU A 9 -85.03 -17.89 39.89
C LEU A 9 -84.06 -17.23 40.89
N LEU A 10 -84.02 -17.86 42.05
CA LEU A 10 -83.25 -17.61 43.26
C LEU A 10 -81.73 -17.85 43.04
N CYS A 11 -80.86 -17.03 43.62
CA CYS A 11 -79.57 -17.45 44.19
C CYS A 11 -78.96 -16.34 45.06
N THR A 12 -78.77 -16.61 46.34
CA THR A 12 -77.97 -15.80 47.28
C THR A 12 -76.50 -16.24 47.25
N LEU A 13 -75.56 -15.30 47.17
CA LEU A 13 -74.17 -15.48 47.61
C LEU A 13 -73.63 -14.16 48.20
N LEU A 14 -73.05 -14.23 49.40
CA LEU A 14 -72.09 -13.27 49.97
C LEU A 14 -70.71 -13.90 49.87
N PHE A 15 -69.68 -13.17 49.43
CA PHE A 15 -68.30 -13.27 49.93
C PHE A 15 -67.52 -11.96 49.64
N SER A 16 -66.68 -11.63 50.62
CA SER A 16 -65.63 -10.60 50.69
C SER A 16 -64.58 -10.70 49.56
N CYS A 17 -63.94 -9.57 49.19
CA CYS A 17 -62.48 -9.40 49.24
C CYS A 17 -62.04 -8.00 48.73
N ASN A 18 -61.22 -7.32 49.54
CA ASN A 18 -60.13 -6.49 49.03
C ASN A 18 -59.28 -7.33 48.07
N ASN A 19 -58.83 -6.74 46.96
CA ASN A 19 -57.54 -6.93 46.30
C ASN A 19 -57.45 -5.79 45.28
N GLU A 20 -56.44 -4.91 45.27
CA GLU A 20 -55.04 -5.24 44.94
C GLU A 20 -55.02 -6.11 43.68
N ASP A 21 -55.46 -5.57 42.54
CA ASP A 21 -54.99 -6.06 41.24
C ASP A 21 -53.60 -5.47 41.04
N PHE A 22 -52.66 -6.13 41.71
CA PHE A 22 -51.29 -6.25 41.24
C PHE A 22 -51.31 -6.52 39.74
N LEU A 23 -50.47 -5.79 39.02
CA LEU A 23 -50.13 -6.01 37.63
C LEU A 23 -49.70 -7.47 37.43
N GLU A 24 -50.65 -8.32 37.05
CA GLU A 24 -50.37 -9.66 36.57
C GLU A 24 -49.86 -9.55 35.14
N ASN A 25 -48.62 -10.02 34.98
CA ASN A 25 -47.85 -10.17 33.76
C ASN A 25 -48.67 -10.40 32.48
N GLY A 26 -48.35 -9.62 31.45
CA GLY A 26 -48.22 -10.18 30.10
C GLY A 26 -49.30 -9.88 29.07
N ASN A 27 -50.09 -8.81 29.21
CA ASN A 27 -50.95 -8.36 28.11
C ASN A 27 -50.79 -6.84 27.80
N PRO A 28 -50.20 -6.45 26.65
CA PRO A 28 -49.88 -5.05 26.33
C PRO A 28 -51.08 -4.20 25.87
N GLU A 29 -52.30 -4.74 25.83
CA GLU A 29 -53.47 -4.08 25.22
C GLU A 29 -54.21 -3.06 26.10
N LYS A 30 -53.66 -2.65 27.25
CA LYS A 30 -54.29 -1.63 28.14
C LYS A 30 -53.38 -0.49 28.60
N ALA A 31 -52.14 -0.41 28.10
CA ALA A 31 -51.36 0.82 28.18
C ALA A 31 -51.56 1.57 26.86
N CYS A 32 -51.80 2.90 26.89
CA CYS A 32 -51.56 3.89 25.80
C CYS A 32 -52.64 4.99 25.63
N ASP A 33 -53.53 5.23 26.60
CA ASP A 33 -54.23 6.53 26.64
C ASP A 33 -53.25 7.67 26.98
N ASN A 34 -52.18 7.36 27.70
CA ASN A 34 -51.07 8.24 28.03
C ASN A 34 -49.80 7.94 27.20
N ILE A 35 -48.96 8.95 27.01
CA ILE A 35 -47.67 8.84 26.33
C ILE A 35 -46.71 8.01 27.19
N CYS A 36 -46.18 6.95 26.59
CA CYS A 36 -45.12 6.10 27.13
C CYS A 36 -44.13 5.74 26.01
N PHE A 37 -42.97 5.19 26.36
CA PHE A 37 -41.89 4.93 25.40
C PHE A 37 -41.54 3.45 25.32
N GLY A 38 -41.40 2.97 24.09
CA GLY A 38 -40.78 1.69 23.77
C GLY A 38 -39.35 1.94 23.30
N ILE A 39 -38.38 1.33 23.95
CA ILE A 39 -36.98 1.45 23.55
C ILE A 39 -36.60 0.24 22.70
N SER A 40 -36.08 0.49 21.50
CA SER A 40 -35.39 -0.52 20.71
C SER A 40 -33.93 -0.13 20.53
N SER A 41 -33.06 -1.13 20.54
CA SER A 41 -31.67 -0.95 20.14
C SER A 41 -31.57 -0.91 18.62
N ASP A 42 -30.90 0.10 18.07
CA ASP A 42 -30.30 -0.07 16.75
C ASP A 42 -29.21 -1.16 16.86
N LYS A 43 -28.80 -1.75 15.73
CA LYS A 43 -27.67 -2.70 15.69
C LYS A 43 -26.40 -2.14 16.34
N SER A 44 -26.29 -0.83 16.56
CA SER A 44 -25.21 -0.15 17.28
C SER A 44 -25.23 -0.27 18.82
N ILE A 45 -26.34 -0.70 19.44
CA ILE A 45 -26.43 -1.00 20.90
C ILE A 45 -26.33 -2.52 21.14
N GLN A 46 -26.38 -3.36 20.09
CA GLN A 46 -26.14 -4.79 20.27
C GLN A 46 -24.65 -5.05 20.57
N THR A 47 -24.36 -5.37 21.82
CA THR A 47 -23.15 -6.08 22.24
C THR A 47 -23.13 -7.45 21.55
N ARG A 48 -22.57 -7.54 20.35
CA ARG A 48 -22.09 -8.82 19.83
C ARG A 48 -20.98 -9.26 20.78
N GLY A 49 -21.25 -10.27 21.59
CA GLY A 49 -20.23 -11.00 22.33
C GLY A 49 -19.11 -11.42 21.36
N TYR A 50 -17.88 -11.43 21.87
CA TYR A 50 -16.67 -11.80 21.15
C TYR A 50 -16.83 -13.21 20.55
N ALA A 51 -17.33 -13.28 19.32
CA ALA A 51 -17.22 -14.44 18.48
C ALA A 51 -15.83 -14.36 17.84
N ASP A 52 -14.91 -15.12 18.44
CA ASP A 52 -13.80 -15.82 17.80
C ASP A 52 -13.16 -15.12 16.57
N SER A 53 -11.98 -14.54 16.82
CA SER A 53 -10.81 -14.37 15.94
C SER A 53 -10.91 -13.75 14.53
N ASP A 54 -12.07 -13.51 13.91
CA ASP A 54 -12.15 -13.13 12.48
C ASP A 54 -12.89 -11.82 12.15
N ASN A 55 -13.37 -11.06 13.14
CA ASN A 55 -14.00 -9.75 12.90
C ASN A 55 -13.31 -8.61 13.70
N GLU A 56 -11.98 -8.57 13.66
CA GLU A 56 -11.26 -7.32 13.95
C GLU A 56 -11.81 -6.27 12.97
N GLY A 57 -12.23 -5.10 13.45
CA GLY A 57 -12.65 -4.00 12.57
C GLY A 57 -11.60 -3.66 11.49
N TYR A 58 -11.89 -2.73 10.59
CA TYR A 58 -10.94 -2.41 9.53
C TYR A 58 -9.74 -1.62 10.07
N THR A 59 -8.57 -1.82 9.47
CA THR A 59 -7.39 -1.01 9.81
C THR A 59 -7.49 0.36 9.16
N ALA A 60 -7.63 1.39 9.98
CA ALA A 60 -7.72 2.79 9.53
C ALA A 60 -6.35 3.45 9.37
N GLY A 61 -5.32 2.94 10.05
CA GLY A 61 -3.97 3.50 9.97
C GLY A 61 -2.92 2.64 10.64
N ARG A 62 -1.67 2.83 10.21
CA ARG A 62 -0.47 2.27 10.87
C ARG A 62 0.53 3.39 11.09
N PHE A 63 1.11 3.48 12.27
CA PHE A 63 2.02 4.57 12.65
C PHE A 63 3.23 4.01 13.39
N VAL A 64 4.29 4.81 13.50
CA VAL A 64 5.46 4.48 14.34
C VAL A 64 5.66 5.60 15.35
N LEU A 65 5.49 5.27 16.63
CA LEU A 65 5.85 6.11 17.77
C LEU A 65 7.37 6.12 17.91
N ARG A 66 7.97 7.31 17.93
CA ARG A 66 9.42 7.50 18.05
C ARG A 66 9.79 8.42 19.20
N SER A 67 11.00 8.24 19.72
CA SER A 67 11.65 9.20 20.63
C SER A 67 12.60 10.11 19.85
N ASP A 68 12.64 11.40 20.19
CA ASP A 68 13.60 12.34 19.61
C ASP A 68 15.06 12.03 20.01
N ASN A 69 15.25 11.31 21.12
CA ASN A 69 16.56 11.10 21.76
C ASN A 69 16.96 9.61 21.87
N SER A 70 16.26 8.70 21.18
CA SER A 70 16.54 7.26 21.23
C SER A 70 16.12 6.55 19.94
N ALA A 71 16.75 5.40 19.67
CA ALA A 71 16.31 4.46 18.63
C ALA A 71 15.06 3.65 19.03
N ASP A 72 14.55 3.82 20.26
CA ASP A 72 13.37 3.12 20.74
C ASP A 72 12.11 3.53 19.95
N THR A 73 11.35 2.53 19.48
CA THR A 73 10.11 2.75 18.72
C THR A 73 9.00 1.78 19.14
N LEU A 74 7.75 2.22 18.99
CA LEU A 74 6.57 1.34 19.02
C LEU A 74 5.75 1.55 17.74
N CYS A 75 5.35 0.47 17.07
CA CYS A 75 4.35 0.48 16.02
C CYS A 75 2.95 0.64 16.60
N VAL A 76 2.07 1.36 15.90
CA VAL A 76 0.67 1.56 16.28
C VAL A 76 -0.22 1.16 15.13
N ARG A 77 -1.18 0.27 15.35
CA ARG A 77 -2.25 -0.03 14.39
C ARG A 77 -3.57 0.52 14.91
N ALA A 78 -4.22 1.40 14.15
CA ALA A 78 -5.55 1.90 14.46
C ALA A 78 -6.60 0.98 13.82
N ILE A 79 -7.42 0.36 14.66
CA ILE A 79 -8.52 -0.52 14.25
C ILE A 79 -9.84 0.17 14.56
N VAL A 80 -10.72 0.28 13.57
CA VAL A 80 -12.06 0.87 13.72
C VAL A 80 -13.10 -0.24 13.65
N SER A 81 -13.87 -0.41 14.72
CA SER A 81 -14.98 -1.36 14.79
C SER A 81 -16.32 -0.63 14.96
N ASP A 82 -17.36 -1.19 14.37
CA ASP A 82 -18.73 -0.68 14.51
C ASP A 82 -19.23 -0.81 15.96
N GLY A 83 -19.97 0.21 16.42
CA GLY A 83 -20.51 0.27 17.78
C GLY A 83 -19.49 0.76 18.81
N ILE A 84 -19.99 1.09 19.99
CA ILE A 84 -19.18 1.37 21.18
C ILE A 84 -19.26 0.14 22.10
N ASN A 85 -18.41 -0.86 21.84
CA ASN A 85 -18.33 -2.08 22.63
C ASN A 85 -16.98 -2.16 23.37
N VAL A 86 -17.04 -2.44 24.67
CA VAL A 86 -15.86 -2.72 25.51
C VAL A 86 -16.08 -4.08 26.17
N SER A 87 -15.88 -5.17 25.42
CA SER A 87 -15.96 -6.52 25.98
C SER A 87 -14.56 -7.15 26.07
N GLY A 88 -14.01 -7.12 27.28
CA GLY A 88 -13.04 -8.07 27.80
C GLY A 88 -13.43 -8.32 29.26
N PHE A 89 -13.93 -9.53 29.55
CA PHE A 89 -14.44 -10.10 30.81
C PHE A 89 -15.97 -10.20 31.02
N GLU A 90 -16.37 -11.47 31.19
CA GLU A 90 -17.47 -11.95 32.04
C GLU A 90 -17.09 -11.68 33.51
N ASP A 91 -17.87 -10.87 34.21
CA ASP A 91 -18.31 -11.07 35.60
C ASP A 91 -18.92 -9.77 36.15
N GLU A 92 -20.00 -9.92 36.93
CA GLU A 92 -20.73 -8.85 37.60
C GLU A 92 -19.79 -7.93 38.40
N GLN A 93 -19.67 -6.67 37.98
CA GLN A 93 -19.08 -5.61 38.81
C GLN A 93 -19.98 -4.38 38.91
N THR A 94 -20.03 -3.87 40.14
CA THR A 94 -20.80 -2.71 40.60
C THR A 94 -20.47 -1.42 39.83
N LEU A 95 -21.53 -0.69 39.49
CA LEU A 95 -21.59 0.63 38.80
C LEU A 95 -20.55 1.67 39.25
N THR A 96 -19.59 2.01 38.35
CA THR A 96 -18.82 3.27 38.34
C THR A 96 -18.49 3.75 36.91
N ARG A 97 -17.98 4.98 36.79
CA ARG A 97 -18.12 5.93 35.65
C ARG A 97 -17.09 5.69 34.52
N GLY A 98 -17.44 6.00 33.27
CA GLY A 98 -16.59 5.84 32.07
C GLY A 98 -16.95 4.63 31.16
N VAL A 99 -17.89 3.80 31.59
CA VAL A 99 -18.34 2.58 30.88
C VAL A 99 -19.36 2.92 29.77
N PRO A 100 -19.33 2.25 28.59
CA PRO A 100 -20.34 2.41 27.54
C PRO A 100 -21.77 2.22 28.05
N VAL A 101 -22.72 2.91 27.44
CA VAL A 101 -24.14 2.69 27.75
C VAL A 101 -24.60 1.36 27.15
N THR A 102 -25.07 0.43 27.99
CA THR A 102 -25.59 -0.89 27.64
C THR A 102 -27.02 -1.08 28.17
N LYS A 103 -27.68 -2.18 27.82
CA LYS A 103 -29.02 -2.51 28.35
C LYS A 103 -29.04 -2.58 29.89
N ASP A 104 -27.93 -2.93 30.52
CA ASP A 104 -27.86 -3.20 31.95
C ASP A 104 -27.57 -1.94 32.80
N ASN A 105 -27.11 -0.83 32.18
CA ASN A 105 -26.84 0.44 32.86
C ASN A 105 -27.68 1.63 32.35
N PHE A 106 -28.60 1.38 31.42
CA PHE A 106 -29.56 2.37 30.94
C PHE A 106 -30.73 2.47 31.93
N GLU A 107 -30.63 3.37 32.91
CA GLU A 107 -31.61 3.50 34.01
C GLU A 107 -32.70 4.56 33.75
N LYS A 108 -32.33 5.67 33.11
CA LYS A 108 -33.21 6.80 32.80
C LYS A 108 -32.70 7.61 31.62
N PHE A 109 -33.60 8.31 30.95
CA PHE A 109 -33.30 9.26 29.89
C PHE A 109 -34.17 10.50 30.04
N HIS A 110 -33.70 11.63 29.52
CA HIS A 110 -34.49 12.85 29.44
C HIS A 110 -35.19 12.92 28.09
N VAL A 111 -36.42 13.42 28.04
CA VAL A 111 -37.22 13.53 26.81
C VAL A 111 -37.89 14.90 26.67
N LEU A 112 -37.72 15.48 25.48
CA LEU A 112 -38.42 16.67 25.01
C LEU A 112 -39.45 16.29 23.95
N ALA A 113 -40.69 16.77 24.08
CA ALA A 113 -41.71 16.67 23.05
C ALA A 113 -42.01 18.04 22.45
N TYR A 114 -41.61 18.23 21.19
CA TYR A 114 -41.96 19.40 20.38
C TYR A 114 -43.27 19.08 19.70
N TRP A 115 -44.20 20.03 19.67
CA TRP A 115 -45.51 19.78 19.11
C TRP A 115 -45.95 20.87 18.15
N SER A 116 -46.78 20.46 17.20
CA SER A 116 -47.48 21.35 16.30
C SER A 116 -48.98 21.19 16.49
N LYS A 117 -49.71 22.26 16.20
CA LYS A 117 -51.17 22.25 16.10
C LYS A 117 -51.56 22.72 14.71
N ASN A 118 -52.31 21.89 13.97
CA ASN A 118 -52.68 22.16 12.57
C ASN A 118 -51.47 22.54 11.69
N GLY A 119 -50.32 21.87 11.90
CA GLY A 119 -49.08 22.12 11.16
C GLY A 119 -48.30 23.37 11.57
N THR A 120 -48.73 24.09 12.61
CA THR A 120 -48.00 25.24 13.17
C THR A 120 -47.28 24.82 14.44
N LEU A 121 -45.95 24.96 14.48
CA LEU A 121 -45.14 24.66 15.67
C LEU A 121 -45.61 25.52 16.84
N VAL A 122 -45.79 24.91 18.00
CA VAL A 122 -46.10 25.62 19.23
C VAL A 122 -44.81 25.97 19.95
N ASP A 123 -44.72 27.23 20.41
CA ASP A 123 -43.57 27.76 21.12
C ASP A 123 -43.59 27.41 22.62
N GLN A 124 -43.80 26.11 22.91
CA GLN A 124 -43.71 25.53 24.24
C GLN A 124 -43.42 24.03 24.10
N PHE A 125 -42.60 23.46 24.97
CA PHE A 125 -42.49 22.02 25.08
C PHE A 125 -43.83 21.45 25.54
N TYR A 126 -44.25 20.36 24.90
CA TYR A 126 -45.36 19.57 25.40
C TYR A 126 -44.92 18.69 26.58
N MET A 127 -43.66 18.25 26.56
CA MET A 127 -43.02 17.41 27.58
C MET A 127 -41.55 17.82 27.70
N ASP A 128 -41.06 17.90 28.94
CA ASP A 128 -39.68 18.22 29.33
C ASP A 128 -39.40 17.51 30.66
N GLU A 129 -39.08 16.23 30.59
CA GLU A 129 -39.14 15.31 31.72
C GLU A 129 -38.10 14.18 31.64
N ASP A 130 -37.75 13.62 32.80
CA ASP A 130 -37.02 12.35 32.89
C ASP A 130 -38.00 11.16 32.82
N ALA A 131 -37.67 10.17 31.99
CA ALA A 131 -38.39 8.92 31.88
C ALA A 131 -37.54 7.76 32.42
N ALA A 132 -38.18 6.89 33.21
CA ALA A 132 -37.56 5.72 33.84
C ALA A 132 -38.34 4.43 33.51
N ASN A 133 -37.69 3.29 33.74
CA ASN A 133 -38.27 1.98 33.45
C ASN A 133 -39.23 1.55 34.58
N ASN A 134 -40.51 1.42 34.25
CA ASN A 134 -41.54 0.98 35.19
C ASN A 134 -41.98 -0.49 34.96
N GLY A 135 -41.12 -1.31 34.36
CA GLY A 135 -41.31 -2.76 34.19
C GLY A 135 -41.52 -3.18 32.74
N SER A 136 -42.62 -2.76 32.11
CA SER A 136 -42.99 -3.14 30.73
C SER A 136 -42.87 -1.99 29.72
N VAL A 137 -42.87 -0.75 30.19
CA VAL A 137 -42.76 0.48 29.38
C VAL A 137 -41.98 1.55 30.14
N TRP A 138 -41.40 2.48 29.40
CA TRP A 138 -40.74 3.65 29.96
C TRP A 138 -41.73 4.80 30.07
N SER A 139 -41.74 5.50 31.20
CA SER A 139 -42.69 6.59 31.45
C SER A 139 -42.11 7.66 32.36
N THR A 140 -42.68 8.86 32.29
CA THR A 140 -42.41 10.01 33.15
C THR A 140 -43.25 9.95 34.43
N ASP A 141 -42.84 10.66 35.48
CA ASP A 141 -43.62 10.79 36.72
C ASP A 141 -44.95 11.53 36.49
N GLN A 142 -44.92 12.57 35.65
CA GLN A 142 -46.11 13.26 35.17
C GLN A 142 -46.79 12.47 34.05
N ILE A 143 -48.12 12.37 34.09
CA ILE A 143 -48.90 11.65 33.06
C ILE A 143 -49.31 12.62 31.96
N TYR A 144 -48.88 12.35 30.73
CA TYR A 144 -49.22 13.13 29.53
C TYR A 144 -50.19 12.34 28.63
N TYR A 145 -51.26 12.97 28.15
CA TYR A 145 -52.30 12.33 27.32
C TYR A 145 -52.26 12.81 25.87
N TRP A 146 -52.42 11.91 24.92
CA TRP A 146 -52.51 12.24 23.50
C TRP A 146 -53.62 13.29 23.22
N PRO A 147 -53.30 14.50 22.69
CA PRO A 147 -54.28 15.60 22.58
C PRO A 147 -55.18 15.52 21.33
N GLY A 148 -55.09 14.45 20.54
CA GLY A 148 -55.94 14.19 19.38
C GLY A 148 -55.34 14.58 18.02
N ALA A 149 -56.10 14.28 16.96
CA ALA A 149 -55.68 14.25 15.55
C ALA A 149 -55.16 15.58 14.96
N ASP A 150 -55.49 16.73 15.57
CA ASP A 150 -55.09 18.06 15.12
C ASP A 150 -53.67 18.43 15.56
N HIS A 151 -52.99 17.54 16.28
CA HIS A 151 -51.65 17.75 16.81
C HIS A 151 -50.66 16.75 16.23
N SER A 152 -49.38 17.12 16.26
CA SER A 152 -48.27 16.23 15.92
C SER A 152 -47.09 16.50 16.83
N PHE A 153 -46.21 15.51 16.97
CA PHE A 153 -45.10 15.50 17.92
C PHE A 153 -43.81 15.04 17.28
N GLN A 154 -42.69 15.65 17.69
CA GLN A 154 -41.36 15.09 17.52
C GLN A 154 -40.73 14.95 18.89
N PHE A 155 -40.31 13.73 19.21
CA PHE A 155 -39.65 13.43 20.46
C PHE A 155 -38.14 13.38 20.26
N TYR A 156 -37.42 14.03 21.17
CA TYR A 156 -35.97 14.01 21.26
C TYR A 156 -35.62 13.55 22.65
N ALA A 157 -34.79 12.53 22.76
CA ALA A 157 -34.40 11.97 24.04
C ALA A 157 -32.89 11.76 24.10
N TRP A 158 -32.31 11.87 25.29
CA TRP A 158 -30.90 11.60 25.53
C TRP A 158 -30.63 10.95 26.87
N ALA A 159 -29.53 10.21 26.94
CA ALA A 159 -28.98 9.66 28.17
C ALA A 159 -27.44 9.69 28.14
N PRO A 160 -26.78 9.71 29.31
CA PRO A 160 -27.37 9.86 30.64
C PRO A 160 -27.87 11.30 30.89
N THR A 161 -28.75 11.49 31.88
CA THR A 161 -29.30 12.82 32.23
C THR A 161 -28.28 13.73 32.94
N ASP A 162 -27.21 13.15 33.48
CA ASP A 162 -26.23 13.79 34.37
C ASP A 162 -24.82 13.87 33.75
N ALA A 163 -24.73 13.98 32.41
CA ALA A 163 -23.45 14.18 31.73
C ALA A 163 -22.84 15.56 32.05
N ASP A 164 -21.63 15.59 32.63
CA ASP A 164 -20.92 16.83 32.93
C ASP A 164 -20.66 17.63 31.65
N LYS A 165 -20.75 18.96 31.73
CA LYS A 165 -20.55 19.90 30.60
C LYS A 165 -21.45 19.64 29.38
N LEU A 166 -22.54 18.88 29.53
CA LEU A 166 -23.60 18.79 28.54
C LEU A 166 -24.62 19.90 28.80
N THR A 167 -24.79 20.79 27.83
CA THR A 167 -25.85 21.81 27.82
C THR A 167 -26.97 21.32 26.92
N THR A 168 -28.18 21.25 27.47
CA THR A 168 -29.38 20.75 26.81
C THR A 168 -30.32 21.90 26.41
N PRO A 169 -31.30 21.68 25.51
CA PRO A 169 -32.28 22.70 25.19
C PRO A 169 -33.08 23.14 26.40
N SER A 170 -33.21 24.45 26.59
CA SER A 170 -34.10 25.06 27.61
C SER A 170 -35.28 25.80 26.98
N THR A 171 -35.36 25.83 25.65
CA THR A 171 -36.43 26.50 24.89
C THR A 171 -36.83 25.69 23.66
N PRO A 172 -38.10 25.77 23.21
CA PRO A 172 -38.62 25.01 22.06
C PRO A 172 -38.00 25.37 20.70
N GLN A 173 -37.23 26.47 20.62
CA GLN A 173 -36.50 26.86 19.42
C GLN A 173 -35.20 26.08 19.24
N SER A 174 -34.60 25.58 20.33
CA SER A 174 -33.34 24.85 20.27
C SER A 174 -33.60 23.36 20.17
N LYS A 175 -32.83 22.65 19.33
CA LYS A 175 -32.81 21.18 19.25
C LYS A 175 -31.39 20.64 19.40
N GLU A 176 -30.56 21.41 20.09
CA GLU A 176 -29.11 21.25 20.09
C GLU A 176 -28.59 20.86 21.47
N LEU A 177 -27.65 19.92 21.49
CA LEU A 177 -26.87 19.53 22.66
C LEU A 177 -25.46 20.09 22.48
N SER A 178 -25.01 20.99 23.37
CA SER A 178 -23.62 21.46 23.34
C SER A 178 -22.80 20.71 24.39
N TYR A 179 -21.67 20.15 23.99
CA TYR A 179 -20.85 19.30 24.86
C TYR A 179 -19.38 19.71 24.78
N THR A 180 -18.74 19.76 25.93
CA THR A 180 -17.27 19.88 26.04
C THR A 180 -16.75 18.65 26.76
N VAL A 181 -15.90 17.89 26.09
CA VAL A 181 -15.36 16.62 26.62
C VAL A 181 -14.57 16.89 27.92
N PRO A 182 -14.93 16.26 29.05
CA PRO A 182 -14.15 16.32 30.28
C PRO A 182 -12.70 15.84 30.08
N ALA A 183 -11.75 16.44 30.80
CA ALA A 183 -10.33 16.11 30.61
C ALA A 183 -9.98 14.70 31.12
N ASN A 184 -10.65 14.26 32.19
CA ASN A 184 -10.47 12.94 32.78
C ASN A 184 -11.40 11.93 32.10
N ALA A 185 -10.86 10.83 31.58
CA ALA A 185 -11.63 9.79 30.89
C ALA A 185 -12.77 9.22 31.76
N ALA A 186 -12.54 9.04 33.06
CA ALA A 186 -13.56 8.53 33.98
C ALA A 186 -14.75 9.48 34.20
N GLU A 187 -14.60 10.76 33.84
CA GLU A 187 -15.69 11.76 33.88
C GLU A 187 -16.43 11.86 32.55
N GLN A 188 -15.86 11.32 31.47
CA GLN A 188 -16.49 11.31 30.16
C GLN A 188 -17.64 10.30 30.16
N LYS A 189 -18.78 10.71 29.61
CA LYS A 189 -19.97 9.86 29.47
C LYS A 189 -20.20 9.53 28.01
N ASP A 190 -20.64 8.31 27.77
CA ASP A 190 -21.15 7.89 26.48
C ASP A 190 -22.58 8.44 26.31
N ILE A 191 -22.72 9.45 25.47
CA ILE A 191 -24.00 10.12 25.25
C ILE A 191 -24.72 9.40 24.12
N VAL A 192 -25.95 9.00 24.39
CA VAL A 192 -26.85 8.42 23.41
C VAL A 192 -28.05 9.32 23.18
N VAL A 193 -28.48 9.44 21.92
CA VAL A 193 -29.62 10.27 21.52
C VAL A 193 -30.61 9.46 20.71
N ALA A 194 -31.90 9.64 20.95
CA ALA A 194 -33.00 9.15 20.13
C ALA A 194 -33.80 10.32 19.56
N THR A 195 -34.29 10.16 18.34
CA THR A 195 -35.13 11.15 17.67
C THR A 195 -36.19 10.45 16.85
N THR A 196 -37.43 10.89 16.96
CA THR A 196 -38.53 10.34 16.17
C THR A 196 -38.77 11.17 14.91
N THR A 197 -39.35 10.55 13.89
CA THR A 197 -40.13 11.31 12.90
C THR A 197 -41.35 11.95 13.57
N GLU A 198 -42.08 12.76 12.82
CA GLU A 198 -43.33 13.31 13.31
C GLU A 198 -44.36 12.18 13.60
N ILE A 199 -44.94 12.21 14.80
CA ILE A 199 -45.95 11.27 15.31
C ILE A 199 -47.26 12.03 15.50
N ARG A 200 -48.38 11.48 15.05
CA ARG A 200 -49.68 12.14 15.19
C ARG A 200 -50.16 12.14 16.64
N GLY A 201 -50.90 13.17 17.03
CA GLY A 201 -51.46 13.33 18.37
C GLY A 201 -52.59 12.36 18.73
N ASP A 202 -52.96 11.44 17.83
CA ASP A 202 -53.93 10.35 18.00
C ASP A 202 -53.25 8.96 17.93
N ASN A 203 -51.93 8.88 18.14
CA ASN A 203 -51.13 7.66 17.97
C ASN A 203 -51.53 6.51 18.91
N ASN A 204 -51.89 6.82 20.17
CA ASN A 204 -52.33 5.86 21.21
C ASN A 204 -51.50 4.56 21.27
N ASN A 205 -50.18 4.70 21.07
CA ASN A 205 -49.20 3.62 21.13
C ASN A 205 -47.91 4.15 21.76
N ALA A 206 -47.08 3.25 22.28
CA ALA A 206 -45.77 3.60 22.80
C ALA A 206 -44.90 4.27 21.73
N VAL A 207 -44.25 5.38 22.08
CA VAL A 207 -43.35 6.12 21.20
C VAL A 207 -42.07 5.28 21.01
N PRO A 208 -41.73 4.89 19.76
CA PRO A 208 -40.55 4.09 19.50
C PRO A 208 -39.29 4.97 19.55
N LEU A 209 -38.46 4.79 20.57
CA LEU A 209 -37.17 5.46 20.70
C LEU A 209 -36.04 4.50 20.31
N THR A 210 -35.26 4.91 19.32
CA THR A 210 -34.04 4.22 18.89
C THR A 210 -32.85 5.09 19.21
N PHE A 211 -32.09 4.71 20.24
CA PHE A 211 -30.91 5.44 20.69
C PHE A 211 -29.69 5.10 19.84
N LYS A 212 -28.86 6.11 19.57
CA LYS A 212 -27.56 5.99 18.91
C LYS A 212 -26.48 6.71 19.72
N HIS A 213 -25.28 6.14 19.75
CA HIS A 213 -24.10 6.78 20.31
C HIS A 213 -23.71 7.99 19.46
N ILE A 214 -23.59 9.16 20.09
CA ILE A 214 -23.19 10.38 19.38
C ILE A 214 -21.69 10.67 19.55
N CYS A 215 -21.01 9.97 20.46
CA CYS A 215 -19.55 10.04 20.64
C CYS A 215 -18.82 8.98 19.79
N THR A 216 -17.49 8.97 19.86
CA THR A 216 -16.61 7.87 19.40
C THR A 216 -15.74 7.42 20.58
N ALA A 217 -15.60 6.11 20.75
CA ALA A 217 -14.74 5.55 21.78
C ALA A 217 -13.31 5.43 21.28
N VAL A 218 -12.32 5.81 22.10
CA VAL A 218 -10.90 5.69 21.77
C VAL A 218 -10.17 4.98 22.92
N ARG A 219 -9.49 3.87 22.60
CA ARG A 219 -8.78 3.05 23.59
C ARG A 219 -7.43 2.54 23.07
N PHE A 220 -6.61 2.05 23.99
CA PHE A 220 -5.30 1.45 23.70
C PHE A 220 -5.29 -0.03 24.10
N ALA A 221 -4.65 -0.85 23.28
CA ALA A 221 -4.51 -2.29 23.50
C ALA A 221 -3.13 -2.77 23.03
N VAL A 222 -2.73 -3.96 23.44
CA VAL A 222 -1.52 -4.62 22.95
C VAL A 222 -1.74 -5.11 21.51
N GLY A 223 -0.75 -4.91 20.65
CA GLY A 223 -0.70 -5.44 19.29
C GLY A 223 -0.08 -6.83 19.22
N SER A 224 0.45 -7.20 18.06
CA SER A 224 1.04 -8.53 17.79
C SER A 224 2.19 -8.92 18.72
N GLN A 225 3.01 -7.97 19.13
CA GLN A 225 4.17 -8.21 20.00
C GLN A 225 4.49 -6.97 20.84
N MET A 226 4.71 -7.12 22.14
CA MET A 226 5.21 -6.06 23.02
C MET A 226 6.55 -6.44 23.64
N GLN A 227 7.34 -5.46 24.05
CA GLN A 227 8.58 -5.68 24.80
C GLN A 227 8.33 -5.65 26.31
N PRO A 228 9.16 -6.33 27.12
CA PRO A 228 9.13 -6.19 28.57
C PRO A 228 9.37 -4.74 29.02
N GLY A 229 8.58 -4.27 29.98
CA GLY A 229 8.66 -2.90 30.50
C GLY A 229 7.34 -2.45 31.15
N GLN A 230 7.09 -1.15 31.11
CA GLN A 230 5.89 -0.56 31.72
C GLN A 230 5.34 0.59 30.87
N ILE A 231 4.05 0.58 30.57
CA ILE A 231 3.35 1.72 29.96
C ILE A 231 2.85 2.62 31.10
N LYS A 232 3.49 3.78 31.26
CA LYS A 232 3.20 4.77 32.31
C LYS A 232 2.10 5.75 31.94
N SER A 233 1.94 6.07 30.65
CA SER A 233 0.85 6.94 30.22
C SER A 233 0.58 6.84 28.73
N VAL A 234 -0.66 7.15 28.37
CA VAL A 234 -1.11 7.38 27.00
C VAL A 234 -1.78 8.74 26.91
N ALA A 235 -1.65 9.43 25.79
CA ALA A 235 -2.32 10.70 25.56
C ALA A 235 -2.71 10.90 24.08
N LEU A 236 -3.87 11.50 23.89
CA LEU A 236 -4.38 12.06 22.64
C LEU A 236 -4.10 13.56 22.67
N LYS A 237 -3.34 14.07 21.71
CA LYS A 237 -2.87 15.45 21.68
C LYS A 237 -3.46 16.19 20.48
N GLY A 238 -3.78 17.48 20.65
CA GLY A 238 -4.19 18.35 19.54
C GLY A 238 -5.55 18.00 18.92
N VAL A 239 -6.48 17.42 19.67
CA VAL A 239 -7.80 16.99 19.16
C VAL A 239 -8.91 17.98 19.54
N LYS A 240 -9.94 18.14 18.72
CA LYS A 240 -11.07 19.02 19.03
C LYS A 240 -11.83 18.51 20.25
N ASN A 241 -12.20 19.41 21.17
CA ASN A 241 -12.73 19.06 22.49
C ASN A 241 -14.17 19.52 22.76
N ALA A 242 -14.74 20.36 21.91
CA ALA A 242 -16.08 20.91 22.10
C ALA A 242 -16.83 21.03 20.78
N GLY A 243 -18.15 20.89 20.86
CA GLY A 243 -19.04 21.04 19.71
C GLY A 243 -20.51 21.05 20.09
N THR A 244 -21.35 21.17 19.08
CA THR A 244 -22.80 21.17 19.19
C THR A 244 -23.39 20.08 18.31
N TYR A 245 -24.18 19.18 18.90
CA TYR A 245 -24.91 18.13 18.24
C TYR A 245 -26.33 18.57 17.94
N ASN A 246 -26.70 18.60 16.67
CA ASN A 246 -28.06 18.92 16.27
C ASN A 246 -28.88 17.62 16.20
N MET A 247 -29.82 17.45 17.14
CA MET A 247 -30.58 16.19 17.23
C MET A 247 -31.52 15.98 16.03
N ALA A 248 -31.93 17.05 15.34
CA ALA A 248 -32.86 16.96 14.21
C ALA A 248 -32.20 16.40 12.93
N ASN A 249 -30.95 16.75 12.65
CA ASN A 249 -30.21 16.20 11.50
C ASN A 249 -29.21 15.11 11.90
N GLY A 250 -28.93 14.97 13.20
CA GLY A 250 -28.05 13.94 13.74
C GLY A 250 -26.56 14.17 13.52
N ALA A 251 -26.10 15.42 13.40
CA ALA A 251 -24.72 15.77 13.08
C ALA A 251 -24.06 16.71 14.11
N TRP A 252 -22.74 16.57 14.26
CA TRP A 252 -21.91 17.48 15.05
C TRP A 252 -21.42 18.68 14.23
N THR A 253 -21.42 19.84 14.86
CA THR A 253 -20.64 21.01 14.44
C THR A 253 -19.56 21.26 15.50
N LEU A 254 -18.30 21.13 15.14
CA LEU A 254 -17.17 21.23 16.09
C LEU A 254 -16.62 22.65 16.14
N GLY A 255 -16.14 23.07 17.31
CA GLY A 255 -15.36 24.30 17.46
C GLY A 255 -13.92 24.13 16.97
N ASP A 256 -13.17 25.25 16.90
CA ASP A 256 -11.79 25.23 16.41
C ASP A 256 -10.74 24.91 17.48
N ALA A 257 -11.08 25.04 18.76
CA ALA A 257 -10.15 24.78 19.85
C ALA A 257 -9.73 23.30 19.90
N THR A 258 -8.46 23.07 20.20
CA THR A 258 -7.90 21.74 20.45
C THR A 258 -7.53 21.60 21.94
N ALA A 259 -7.56 20.36 22.42
CA ALA A 259 -7.11 20.01 23.77
C ALA A 259 -6.38 18.67 23.77
N ASP A 260 -5.76 18.38 24.91
CA ASP A 260 -5.05 17.14 25.16
C ASP A 260 -5.77 16.32 26.22
N PHE A 261 -5.84 15.02 26.00
CA PHE A 261 -6.47 14.06 26.90
C PHE A 261 -5.45 12.99 27.24
N SER A 262 -5.14 12.82 28.52
CA SER A 262 -4.08 11.91 28.97
C SER A 262 -4.53 11.06 30.13
N GLN A 263 -4.03 9.83 30.16
CA GLN A 263 -4.20 8.91 31.28
C GLN A 263 -2.84 8.47 31.78
N THR A 264 -2.67 8.53 33.10
CA THR A 264 -1.57 7.86 33.77
C THR A 264 -1.99 6.41 33.99
N LEU A 265 -1.11 5.50 33.60
CA LEU A 265 -1.29 4.07 33.67
C LEU A 265 -0.15 3.46 34.49
N ASP A 266 -0.33 2.23 34.91
CA ASP A 266 0.72 1.43 35.55
C ASP A 266 0.67 0.00 34.96
N LYS A 267 0.69 -0.06 33.62
CA LYS A 267 0.51 -1.33 32.89
C LYS A 267 1.88 -1.96 32.63
N GLU A 268 2.18 -3.00 33.39
CA GLU A 268 3.31 -3.88 33.11
C GLU A 268 3.13 -4.60 31.76
N THR A 269 4.22 -4.69 31.00
CA THR A 269 4.35 -5.53 29.82
C THR A 269 5.47 -6.53 30.05
N THR A 270 5.19 -7.80 29.83
CA THR A 270 6.07 -8.95 30.04
C THR A 270 6.62 -9.50 28.73
N GLY A 271 6.03 -9.12 27.60
CA GLY A 271 6.33 -9.63 26.26
C GLY A 271 5.56 -10.89 25.89
N ASN A 272 4.68 -11.39 26.78
CA ASN A 272 3.85 -12.58 26.55
C ASN A 272 2.34 -12.23 26.45
N GLU A 273 2.01 -10.93 26.40
CA GLU A 273 0.64 -10.47 26.23
C GLU A 273 0.04 -11.00 24.92
N GLY A 274 -1.25 -11.34 24.97
CA GLY A 274 -2.04 -11.65 23.78
C GLY A 274 -2.30 -10.40 22.94
N ASN A 275 -2.44 -10.59 21.63
CA ASN A 275 -2.90 -9.53 20.74
C ASN A 275 -4.33 -9.11 21.13
N GLY A 276 -4.52 -7.83 21.47
CA GLY A 276 -5.77 -7.28 21.97
C GLY A 276 -5.84 -7.15 23.49
N ASP A 277 -4.84 -7.61 24.24
CA ASP A 277 -4.79 -7.44 25.69
C ASP A 277 -4.91 -5.96 26.07
N GLU A 278 -5.63 -5.70 27.15
CA GLU A 278 -6.02 -4.36 27.54
C GLU A 278 -4.83 -3.51 28.04
N ILE A 279 -4.69 -2.28 27.51
CA ILE A 279 -3.78 -1.26 28.04
C ILE A 279 -4.57 -0.20 28.81
N THR A 280 -5.62 0.36 28.21
CA THR A 280 -6.59 1.22 28.90
C THR A 280 -7.78 0.38 29.35
N SER A 281 -8.12 0.44 30.65
CA SER A 281 -9.31 -0.20 31.20
C SER A 281 -10.59 0.23 30.50
N ALA A 282 -11.69 -0.48 30.72
CA ALA A 282 -13.00 -0.03 30.26
C ALA A 282 -13.36 1.39 30.73
N GLU A 283 -13.11 1.70 32.01
CA GLU A 283 -13.29 3.05 32.58
C GLU A 283 -12.28 4.08 32.03
N GLY A 284 -11.13 3.60 31.54
CA GLY A 284 -10.11 4.38 30.85
C GLY A 284 -10.34 4.51 29.34
N THR A 285 -11.51 4.14 28.82
CA THR A 285 -11.84 4.41 27.42
C THR A 285 -12.25 5.88 27.27
N PHE A 286 -11.62 6.60 26.34
CA PHE A 286 -12.01 7.98 26.06
C PHE A 286 -13.30 8.02 25.24
N MET A 287 -14.29 8.81 25.65
CA MET A 287 -15.48 9.15 24.87
C MET A 287 -15.28 10.53 24.22
N MET A 288 -14.88 10.51 22.96
CA MET A 288 -14.45 11.68 22.19
C MET A 288 -15.52 12.15 21.20
N LEU A 289 -15.37 13.38 20.70
CA LEU A 289 -16.21 13.88 19.61
C LEU A 289 -15.74 13.27 18.27
N PRO A 290 -16.67 12.79 17.42
CA PRO A 290 -16.32 12.31 16.08
C PRO A 290 -15.82 13.47 15.22
N GLN A 291 -14.66 13.30 14.58
CA GLN A 291 -13.95 14.38 13.92
C GLN A 291 -12.98 13.87 12.85
N ILE A 292 -12.67 14.72 11.87
CA ILE A 292 -11.41 14.62 11.14
C ILE A 292 -10.35 15.26 12.03
N LEU A 293 -9.31 14.52 12.35
CA LEU A 293 -8.29 14.97 13.28
C LEU A 293 -7.46 16.11 12.67
N PRO A 294 -7.18 17.19 13.44
CA PRO A 294 -6.29 18.26 12.99
C PRO A 294 -4.92 17.73 12.55
N ALA A 295 -4.27 18.41 11.61
CA ALA A 295 -2.97 17.99 11.05
C ALA A 295 -1.86 17.81 12.12
N ASP A 296 -1.95 18.52 13.24
CA ASP A 296 -1.02 18.45 14.37
C ASP A 296 -1.42 17.42 15.45
N ALA A 297 -2.52 16.68 15.26
CA ALA A 297 -2.97 15.67 16.21
C ALA A 297 -1.98 14.50 16.31
N MET A 298 -1.70 14.05 17.52
CA MET A 298 -0.75 12.96 17.76
C MET A 298 -1.12 12.09 18.97
N ILE A 299 -0.62 10.86 18.95
CA ILE A 299 -0.58 9.98 20.12
C ILE A 299 0.77 10.18 20.81
N LYS A 300 0.74 10.25 22.14
CA LYS A 300 1.94 10.20 22.98
C LYS A 300 1.83 9.03 23.96
N VAL A 301 2.88 8.22 24.02
CA VAL A 301 3.03 7.12 24.98
C VAL A 301 4.29 7.35 25.80
N VAL A 302 4.20 7.19 27.12
CA VAL A 302 5.39 7.11 27.98
C VAL A 302 5.59 5.65 28.37
N PHE A 303 6.69 5.08 27.90
CA PHE A 303 7.05 3.67 28.09
C PHE A 303 8.39 3.56 28.81
N THR A 304 8.44 2.82 29.91
CA THR A 304 9.68 2.46 30.60
C THR A 304 10.19 1.17 29.98
N ASN A 305 11.38 1.22 29.38
CA ASN A 305 11.98 0.04 28.75
C ASN A 305 12.58 -0.93 29.78
N ALA A 306 13.03 -2.10 29.33
CA ALA A 306 13.66 -3.12 30.18
C ALA A 306 14.91 -2.62 30.96
N SER A 307 15.50 -1.49 30.56
CA SER A 307 16.63 -0.86 31.29
C SER A 307 16.18 0.11 32.38
N GLY A 308 14.86 0.26 32.61
CA GLY A 308 14.29 1.16 33.61
C GLY A 308 14.26 2.64 33.20
N VAL A 309 14.47 2.95 31.90
CA VAL A 309 14.50 4.33 31.39
C VAL A 309 13.16 4.70 30.77
N ASP A 310 12.60 5.83 31.20
CA ASP A 310 11.37 6.37 30.64
C ASP A 310 11.60 6.96 29.24
N ARG A 311 10.80 6.51 28.27
CA ARG A 311 10.80 6.99 26.89
C ARG A 311 9.48 7.63 26.57
N THR A 312 9.52 8.88 26.12
CA THR A 312 8.37 9.51 25.47
C THR A 312 8.42 9.19 23.99
N LEU A 313 7.37 8.54 23.50
CA LEU A 313 7.22 8.13 22.11
C LEU A 313 5.98 8.81 21.52
N THR A 314 6.11 9.41 20.33
CA THR A 314 5.00 10.14 19.67
C THR A 314 4.80 9.76 18.22
N ALA A 315 3.55 9.77 17.76
CA ALA A 315 3.14 9.43 16.40
C ALA A 315 2.01 10.37 15.96
N SER A 316 2.17 11.02 14.80
CA SER A 316 1.09 11.82 14.21
C SER A 316 -0.06 10.92 13.78
N ILE A 317 -1.28 11.35 14.09
CA ILE A 317 -2.55 10.76 13.64
C ILE A 317 -3.40 11.81 12.90
N GLY A 318 -2.80 12.94 12.52
CA GLY A 318 -3.48 14.04 11.84
C GLY A 318 -4.08 13.61 10.50
N ASP A 319 -5.12 14.31 10.09
CA ASP A 319 -5.90 14.08 8.86
C ASP A 319 -6.61 12.72 8.78
N THR A 320 -6.58 11.91 9.84
CA THR A 320 -7.38 10.67 9.97
C THR A 320 -8.75 10.94 10.62
N GLN A 321 -9.69 10.00 10.50
CA GLN A 321 -11.08 10.22 10.91
C GLN A 321 -11.48 9.34 12.11
N TRP A 322 -12.14 9.94 13.09
CA TRP A 322 -12.94 9.25 14.10
C TRP A 322 -14.42 9.35 13.76
N THR A 323 -15.09 8.21 13.66
CA THR A 323 -16.47 8.12 13.18
C THR A 323 -17.45 8.00 14.34
N MET A 324 -18.59 8.70 14.24
CA MET A 324 -19.65 8.65 15.25
C MET A 324 -20.14 7.22 15.48
N GLY A 325 -20.27 6.82 16.74
CA GLY A 325 -20.76 5.50 17.14
C GLY A 325 -19.80 4.34 16.86
N THR A 326 -18.51 4.60 16.68
CA THR A 326 -17.47 3.59 16.47
C THR A 326 -16.44 3.60 17.60
N THR A 327 -15.75 2.47 17.77
CA THR A 327 -14.57 2.34 18.64
C THR A 327 -13.30 2.34 17.80
N VAL A 328 -12.38 3.24 18.12
CA VAL A 328 -11.01 3.31 17.59
C VAL A 328 -10.06 2.69 18.61
N THR A 329 -9.48 1.54 18.28
CA THR A 329 -8.46 0.87 19.12
C THR A 329 -7.07 1.10 18.54
N TYR A 330 -6.22 1.79 19.28
CA TYR A 330 -4.79 1.92 18.97
C TYR A 330 -4.01 0.77 19.60
N LYS A 331 -3.65 -0.23 18.77
CA LYS A 331 -2.84 -1.38 19.17
C LYS A 331 -1.35 -1.02 19.16
N LEU A 332 -0.68 -1.08 20.31
CA LEU A 332 0.75 -0.80 20.46
C LEU A 332 1.58 -2.09 20.30
N SER A 333 2.62 -2.06 19.46
CA SER A 333 3.52 -3.20 19.24
C SER A 333 4.98 -2.75 19.02
N ILE A 334 5.95 -3.66 19.11
CA ILE A 334 7.35 -3.41 18.71
C ILE A 334 7.66 -3.80 17.26
N THR A 335 6.82 -4.61 16.61
CA THR A 335 7.01 -5.02 15.23
C THR A 335 5.90 -4.44 14.36
N PRO A 336 6.23 -3.90 13.17
CA PRO A 336 5.19 -3.56 12.21
C PRO A 336 4.44 -4.84 11.84
N GLU A 337 3.10 -4.79 11.81
CA GLU A 337 2.28 -5.90 11.31
C GLU A 337 2.30 -6.01 9.77
N TYR A 338 3.30 -5.40 9.11
CA TYR A 338 3.54 -5.49 7.68
C TYR A 338 5.01 -5.82 7.42
N GLU A 339 5.27 -6.51 6.32
CA GLU A 339 6.60 -6.83 5.82
C GLU A 339 6.89 -5.97 4.58
N LEU A 340 7.99 -5.22 4.65
CA LEU A 340 8.51 -4.43 3.53
C LEU A 340 10.03 -4.34 3.64
N GLU A 341 10.73 -5.02 2.74
CA GLU A 341 12.20 -5.09 2.77
C GLU A 341 12.81 -5.34 1.40
N PHE A 342 14.10 -5.03 1.27
CA PHE A 342 14.90 -5.50 0.13
C PHE A 342 15.37 -6.92 0.40
N VAL A 343 15.07 -7.84 -0.51
CA VAL A 343 15.57 -9.23 -0.48
C VAL A 343 16.97 -9.29 -1.08
N SER A 344 17.21 -8.51 -2.14
CA SER A 344 18.51 -8.39 -2.77
C SER A 344 19.55 -7.80 -1.82
N GLN A 345 20.82 -8.14 -2.06
CA GLN A 345 21.95 -7.52 -1.39
C GLN A 345 22.63 -6.49 -2.32
N PRO A 346 23.16 -5.39 -1.78
CA PRO A 346 23.83 -4.37 -2.58
C PRO A 346 25.15 -4.88 -3.14
N GLU A 347 25.33 -4.67 -4.44
CA GLU A 347 26.54 -4.98 -5.19
C GLU A 347 27.07 -3.71 -5.84
N VAL A 348 28.39 -3.62 -5.94
CA VAL A 348 29.04 -2.50 -6.62
C VAL A 348 28.75 -2.58 -8.12
N GLN A 349 28.38 -1.43 -8.70
CA GLN A 349 28.05 -1.30 -10.12
C GLN A 349 29.16 -0.57 -10.87
N ASP A 350 29.30 -0.85 -12.16
CA ASP A 350 30.30 -0.19 -13.00
C ASP A 350 29.79 1.16 -13.56
N ALA A 351 30.73 1.92 -14.11
CA ALA A 351 30.53 3.28 -14.58
C ALA A 351 29.63 3.41 -15.81
N HIS A 352 29.33 2.31 -16.53
CA HIS A 352 28.55 2.35 -17.76
C HIS A 352 27.03 2.40 -17.50
N TYR A 353 26.21 2.31 -18.55
CA TYR A 353 24.76 2.18 -18.39
C TYR A 353 24.45 0.79 -17.82
N VAL A 354 23.71 0.73 -16.70
CA VAL A 354 23.47 -0.52 -15.97
C VAL A 354 21.97 -0.73 -15.77
N ILE A 355 21.54 -1.98 -15.91
CA ILE A 355 20.23 -2.47 -15.48
C ILE A 355 20.50 -3.35 -14.27
N TYR A 356 20.14 -2.88 -13.08
CA TYR A 356 20.39 -3.59 -11.82
C TYR A 356 19.07 -4.14 -11.26
N PRO A 357 18.74 -5.42 -11.49
CA PRO A 357 17.52 -6.01 -10.96
C PRO A 357 17.64 -6.23 -9.45
N ILE A 358 16.63 -5.76 -8.71
CA ILE A 358 16.48 -6.00 -7.28
C ILE A 358 15.14 -6.67 -6.98
N THR A 359 15.06 -7.38 -5.86
CA THR A 359 13.83 -7.98 -5.35
C THR A 359 13.42 -7.28 -4.06
N ILE A 360 12.16 -6.86 -3.98
CA ILE A 360 11.51 -6.28 -2.81
C ILE A 360 10.47 -7.29 -2.31
N LYS A 361 10.45 -7.55 -1.01
CA LYS A 361 9.38 -8.30 -0.37
C LYS A 361 8.35 -7.33 0.17
N SER A 362 7.09 -7.53 -0.17
CA SER A 362 5.97 -6.69 0.23
C SER A 362 4.78 -7.56 0.61
N ASP A 363 4.24 -7.43 1.82
CA ASP A 363 3.01 -8.16 2.17
C ASP A 363 1.71 -7.40 1.84
N ASP A 364 0.59 -8.10 2.02
CA ASP A 364 -0.77 -7.59 1.81
C ASP A 364 -1.31 -6.77 2.98
N LYS A 365 -0.53 -6.64 4.06
CA LYS A 365 -0.87 -5.87 5.26
C LYS A 365 -0.32 -4.45 5.20
N LEU A 366 0.28 -4.03 4.08
CA LEU A 366 0.69 -2.65 3.89
C LEU A 366 -0.50 -1.67 4.00
N PRO A 367 -0.23 -0.42 4.45
CA PRO A 367 -1.20 0.67 4.37
C PRO A 367 -1.74 0.93 2.95
N ALA A 368 -2.89 1.61 2.87
CA ALA A 368 -3.48 2.00 1.60
C ALA A 368 -2.48 2.77 0.72
N GLY A 369 -2.45 2.43 -0.58
CA GLY A 369 -1.49 2.97 -1.54
C GLY A 369 -0.21 2.14 -1.72
N GLY A 370 0.05 1.15 -0.86
CA GLY A 370 1.17 0.22 -1.01
C GLY A 370 2.51 0.84 -0.59
N TRP A 371 3.53 0.70 -1.42
CA TRP A 371 4.90 1.14 -1.15
C TRP A 371 5.44 2.09 -2.23
N THR A 372 6.44 2.88 -1.85
CA THR A 372 7.19 3.77 -2.74
C THR A 372 8.69 3.53 -2.65
N LEU A 373 9.35 3.55 -3.80
CA LEU A 373 10.79 3.43 -3.97
C LEU A 373 11.34 4.71 -4.62
N THR A 374 12.37 5.28 -4.00
CA THR A 374 13.03 6.52 -4.43
C THR A 374 14.55 6.36 -4.37
N SER A 375 15.29 7.29 -4.98
CA SER A 375 16.76 7.36 -4.88
C SER A 375 17.20 8.76 -4.42
N ASN A 376 18.34 8.82 -3.74
CA ASN A 376 19.06 10.06 -3.46
C ASN A 376 19.62 10.75 -4.73
N ASP A 377 19.68 10.06 -5.88
CA ASP A 377 20.08 10.61 -7.18
C ASP A 377 18.99 10.40 -8.25
N PRO A 378 17.86 11.14 -8.17
CA PRO A 378 16.73 10.97 -9.09
C PRO A 378 17.05 11.40 -10.54
N THR A 379 18.19 12.03 -10.80
CA THR A 379 18.60 12.44 -12.15
C THR A 379 19.21 11.28 -12.94
N ASN A 380 19.87 10.35 -12.22
CA ASN A 380 20.63 9.25 -12.83
C ASN A 380 20.05 7.87 -12.54
N VAL A 381 19.08 7.78 -11.62
CA VAL A 381 18.45 6.52 -11.20
C VAL A 381 16.95 6.55 -11.52
N THR A 382 16.49 5.55 -12.27
CA THR A 382 15.05 5.35 -12.57
C THR A 382 14.66 3.89 -12.35
N PHE A 383 13.36 3.64 -12.26
CA PHE A 383 12.82 2.34 -11.87
C PHE A 383 11.69 1.89 -12.81
N VAL A 384 11.64 0.58 -13.06
CA VAL A 384 10.47 -0.08 -13.65
C VAL A 384 10.23 -1.39 -12.91
N GLU A 385 9.00 -1.62 -12.44
CA GLU A 385 8.59 -2.93 -11.91
C GLU A 385 8.48 -3.94 -13.06
N LYS A 386 8.95 -5.17 -12.81
CA LYS A 386 8.79 -6.27 -13.76
C LYS A 386 7.31 -6.51 -14.07
N ASP A 387 7.01 -6.89 -15.31
CA ASP A 387 5.67 -7.07 -15.85
C ASP A 387 4.82 -5.78 -15.93
N LYS A 388 5.44 -4.60 -15.69
CA LYS A 388 4.82 -3.27 -15.86
C LYS A 388 5.41 -2.47 -17.03
N PHE A 389 6.17 -3.12 -17.93
CA PHE A 389 6.56 -2.51 -19.19
C PHE A 389 5.36 -2.34 -20.14
N VAL A 390 5.49 -1.48 -21.14
CA VAL A 390 4.42 -1.26 -22.14
C VAL A 390 4.08 -2.52 -22.94
N SER A 391 5.02 -3.47 -23.03
CA SER A 391 4.82 -4.76 -23.71
C SER A 391 5.81 -5.80 -23.19
N ASN A 392 5.46 -7.08 -23.33
CA ASN A 392 6.35 -8.20 -23.00
C ASN A 392 7.60 -8.22 -23.88
N ASP A 393 7.53 -7.70 -25.11
CA ASP A 393 8.69 -7.61 -26.00
C ASP A 393 9.72 -6.60 -25.48
N VAL A 394 9.27 -5.46 -24.93
CA VAL A 394 10.17 -4.49 -24.29
C VAL A 394 10.83 -5.09 -23.06
N GLN A 395 10.07 -5.80 -22.22
CA GLN A 395 10.63 -6.51 -21.07
C GLN A 395 11.68 -7.54 -21.51
N ALA A 396 11.42 -8.33 -22.55
CA ALA A 396 12.37 -9.31 -23.07
C ALA A 396 13.68 -8.66 -23.56
N LEU A 397 13.63 -7.43 -24.09
CA LEU A 397 14.82 -6.66 -24.45
C LEU A 397 15.59 -6.19 -23.20
N VAL A 398 14.90 -5.70 -22.17
CA VAL A 398 15.52 -5.32 -20.89
C VAL A 398 16.15 -6.54 -20.21
N ASP A 399 15.46 -7.68 -20.20
CA ASP A 399 15.97 -8.96 -19.71
C ASP A 399 17.20 -9.44 -20.49
N ALA A 400 17.28 -9.11 -21.78
CA ALA A 400 18.46 -9.37 -22.62
C ALA A 400 19.60 -8.37 -22.41
N GLY A 401 19.45 -7.41 -21.48
CA GLY A 401 20.46 -6.43 -21.08
C GLY A 401 20.47 -5.13 -21.87
N TYR A 402 19.50 -4.87 -22.74
CA TYR A 402 19.45 -3.61 -23.50
C TYR A 402 18.97 -2.46 -22.61
N TRP A 403 19.83 -1.46 -22.36
CA TRP A 403 19.42 -0.25 -21.67
C TRP A 403 18.65 0.67 -22.63
N LEU A 404 17.31 0.66 -22.53
CA LEU A 404 16.42 1.29 -23.51
C LEU A 404 16.04 2.72 -23.11
N ASP A 405 16.47 3.70 -23.90
CA ASP A 405 16.07 5.10 -23.75
C ASP A 405 14.56 5.25 -23.96
N GLY A 406 13.89 5.95 -23.05
CA GLY A 406 12.44 6.11 -23.03
C GLY A 406 11.64 4.92 -22.44
N TYR A 407 12.30 3.82 -22.06
CA TYR A 407 11.68 2.65 -21.41
C TYR A 407 12.33 2.28 -20.07
N ASN A 408 13.16 3.16 -19.53
CA ASN A 408 13.88 3.02 -18.26
C ASN A 408 13.09 3.55 -17.04
N GLY A 409 11.86 4.03 -17.24
CA GLY A 409 10.93 4.39 -16.17
C GLY A 409 11.11 5.80 -15.61
N ILE A 410 10.76 5.97 -14.34
CA ILE A 410 10.75 7.26 -13.62
C ILE A 410 11.53 7.16 -12.30
N SER A 411 11.89 8.30 -11.71
CA SER A 411 12.73 8.39 -10.51
C SER A 411 11.99 8.10 -9.18
N THR A 412 10.69 7.81 -9.23
CA THR A 412 9.87 7.44 -8.07
C THR A 412 8.88 6.38 -8.51
N LEU A 413 9.01 5.18 -7.98
CA LEU A 413 8.10 4.08 -8.25
C LEU A 413 7.13 3.93 -7.08
N THR A 414 5.84 3.85 -7.38
CA THR A 414 4.79 3.55 -6.40
C THR A 414 4.04 2.32 -6.87
N SER A 415 3.82 1.34 -5.99
CA SER A 415 3.18 0.09 -6.33
C SER A 415 2.40 -0.50 -5.16
N THR A 416 1.38 -1.28 -5.50
CA THR A 416 0.57 -2.08 -4.55
C THR A 416 0.80 -3.57 -4.74
N THR A 417 1.79 -3.98 -5.55
CA THR A 417 2.11 -5.39 -5.80
C THR A 417 2.68 -6.03 -4.52
N THR A 418 2.19 -7.22 -4.19
CA THR A 418 2.57 -8.00 -3.01
C THR A 418 3.36 -9.26 -3.41
N GLY A 419 4.03 -9.89 -2.44
CA GLY A 419 4.98 -10.99 -2.64
C GLY A 419 6.41 -10.50 -2.92
N ASP A 420 7.17 -11.33 -3.63
CA ASP A 420 8.50 -10.99 -4.12
C ASP A 420 8.38 -10.22 -5.44
N VAL A 421 8.60 -8.91 -5.37
CA VAL A 421 8.47 -7.98 -6.49
C VAL A 421 9.84 -7.71 -7.09
N GLN A 422 10.03 -8.04 -8.37
CA GLN A 422 11.25 -7.66 -9.10
C GLN A 422 11.13 -6.23 -9.65
N VAL A 423 12.17 -5.43 -9.42
CA VAL A 423 12.28 -4.06 -9.92
C VAL A 423 13.61 -3.90 -10.65
N TYR A 424 13.58 -3.35 -11.86
CA TYR A 424 14.78 -2.97 -12.59
C TYR A 424 15.19 -1.56 -12.20
N VAL A 425 16.38 -1.42 -11.60
CA VAL A 425 17.01 -0.14 -11.30
C VAL A 425 17.91 0.25 -12.48
N PHE A 426 17.50 1.27 -13.24
CA PHE A 426 18.27 1.76 -14.37
C PHE A 426 19.23 2.86 -13.91
N LEU A 427 20.52 2.64 -14.14
CA LEU A 427 21.57 3.61 -13.85
C LEU A 427 22.07 4.22 -15.15
N LYS A 428 22.10 5.55 -15.22
CA LYS A 428 22.91 6.26 -16.21
C LYS A 428 24.38 6.08 -15.88
N GLU A 429 25.20 6.15 -16.90
CA GLU A 429 26.65 6.13 -16.73
C GLU A 429 27.16 7.19 -15.73
N ASN A 430 28.19 6.82 -14.98
CA ASN A 430 28.97 7.74 -14.16
C ASN A 430 30.22 8.10 -14.93
N VAL A 431 30.26 9.28 -15.54
CA VAL A 431 31.41 9.77 -16.33
C VAL A 431 32.31 10.73 -15.54
N THR A 432 32.08 10.82 -14.23
CA THR A 432 32.85 11.72 -13.37
C THR A 432 34.20 11.10 -12.99
N GLU A 433 34.98 11.79 -12.16
CA GLU A 433 36.25 11.28 -11.61
C GLU A 433 36.09 10.70 -10.20
N ALA A 434 34.85 10.56 -9.71
CA ALA A 434 34.56 10.04 -8.39
C ALA A 434 33.45 8.99 -8.44
N ASP A 435 33.56 8.00 -7.56
CA ASP A 435 32.51 6.99 -7.41
C ASP A 435 31.21 7.65 -6.91
N ARG A 436 30.08 7.19 -7.43
CA ARG A 436 28.74 7.69 -7.11
C ARG A 436 28.12 6.76 -6.06
N ASN A 437 27.83 7.29 -4.87
CA ASN A 437 27.11 6.55 -3.84
C ASN A 437 25.60 6.73 -4.01
N ILE A 438 24.90 5.63 -4.24
CA ILE A 438 23.46 5.59 -4.49
C ILE A 438 22.80 4.91 -3.30
N THR A 439 21.76 5.55 -2.77
CA THR A 439 20.89 5.00 -1.74
C THR A 439 19.47 5.00 -2.27
N LEU A 440 18.86 3.81 -2.32
CA LEU A 440 17.44 3.64 -2.59
C LEU A 440 16.69 3.64 -1.26
N SER A 441 15.56 4.32 -1.20
CA SER A 441 14.69 4.43 -0.02
C SER A 441 13.33 3.83 -0.32
N LEU A 442 12.98 2.77 0.41
CA LEU A 442 11.73 2.03 0.34
C LEU A 442 10.87 2.29 1.58
N LYS A 443 9.60 2.68 1.40
CA LYS A 443 8.66 2.91 2.51
C LYS A 443 7.20 2.75 2.08
N PRO A 444 6.25 2.57 3.02
CA PRO A 444 4.82 2.67 2.72
C PRO A 444 4.43 4.06 2.16
N VAL A 445 3.38 4.08 1.33
CA VAL A 445 2.87 5.33 0.71
C VAL A 445 2.08 6.21 1.68
N ALA A 446 1.31 5.60 2.58
CA ALA A 446 0.44 6.33 3.49
C ALA A 446 1.20 7.41 4.28
N GLN A 447 0.50 8.49 4.65
CA GLN A 447 1.07 9.49 5.55
C GLN A 447 1.27 8.85 6.93
N GLY A 448 2.51 8.90 7.41
CA GLY A 448 2.92 8.31 8.67
C GLY A 448 4.44 8.40 8.83
N ASN A 449 4.91 8.31 10.06
CA ASN A 449 6.33 8.40 10.38
C ASN A 449 7.08 7.07 10.12
N TYR A 450 6.82 6.44 8.97
CA TYR A 450 7.43 5.16 8.59
C TYR A 450 8.93 5.29 8.40
N GLU A 451 9.67 4.30 8.88
CA GLU A 451 11.10 4.21 8.62
C GLU A 451 11.32 3.77 7.18
N ALA A 452 12.17 4.50 6.46
CA ALA A 452 12.64 4.06 5.16
C ALA A 452 13.61 2.89 5.35
N LYS A 453 13.41 1.81 4.60
CA LYS A 453 14.44 0.81 4.41
C LYS A 453 15.38 1.31 3.32
N GLU A 454 16.67 1.21 3.58
CA GLU A 454 17.70 1.73 2.69
C GLU A 454 18.45 0.59 1.98
N PHE A 455 18.75 0.81 0.72
CA PHE A 455 19.59 -0.06 -0.09
C PHE A 455 20.69 0.78 -0.74
N SER A 456 21.90 0.69 -0.18
CA SER A 456 23.02 1.55 -0.55
C SER A 456 24.11 0.79 -1.28
N PHE A 457 24.52 1.28 -2.44
CA PHE A 457 25.59 0.71 -3.25
C PHE A 457 26.40 1.81 -3.96
N THR A 458 27.57 1.44 -4.44
CA THR A 458 28.48 2.34 -5.15
C THR A 458 28.44 2.04 -6.64
N GLN A 459 28.38 3.07 -7.47
CA GLN A 459 28.65 3.00 -8.90
C GLN A 459 30.01 3.63 -9.17
N TYR A 460 30.95 2.84 -9.66
CA TYR A 460 32.31 3.33 -9.93
C TYR A 460 32.33 4.47 -10.95
N CYS A 461 33.35 5.32 -10.85
CA CYS A 461 33.79 6.12 -12.00
C CYS A 461 34.69 5.30 -12.92
N PRO A 462 34.90 5.70 -14.19
CA PRO A 462 35.84 5.05 -15.08
C PRO A 462 37.26 5.22 -14.52
N ALA A 463 38.10 4.22 -14.69
CA ALA A 463 39.52 4.34 -14.37
C ALA A 463 40.21 5.20 -15.43
N TRP A 464 40.22 6.52 -15.20
CA TRP A 464 40.73 7.51 -16.15
C TRP A 464 42.26 7.48 -16.26
N ASN A 465 42.74 7.38 -17.49
CA ASN A 465 44.15 7.50 -17.85
C ASN A 465 44.31 8.08 -19.26
N ASN A 466 45.05 9.18 -19.38
CA ASN A 466 45.34 9.84 -20.67
C ASN A 466 44.10 10.11 -21.56
N GLY A 467 42.98 10.51 -20.94
CA GLY A 467 41.73 10.82 -21.65
C GLY A 467 40.89 9.60 -22.03
N ILE A 468 41.31 8.39 -21.65
CA ILE A 468 40.54 7.14 -21.78
C ILE A 468 40.17 6.63 -20.38
N GLY A 469 38.91 6.29 -20.17
CA GLY A 469 38.42 5.66 -18.96
C GLY A 469 38.15 4.19 -19.21
N VAL A 470 38.70 3.31 -18.38
CA VAL A 470 38.41 1.86 -18.43
C VAL A 470 37.24 1.56 -17.50
N GLU A 471 36.34 0.68 -17.90
CA GLU A 471 35.39 0.06 -16.97
C GLU A 471 36.15 -0.63 -15.85
N ARG A 472 35.59 -0.78 -14.64
CA ARG A 472 36.34 -1.27 -13.47
C ARG A 472 36.01 -2.72 -13.08
N ILE A 473 34.90 -3.25 -13.57
CA ILE A 473 34.45 -4.61 -13.33
C ILE A 473 34.67 -5.40 -14.62
N GLN A 474 35.48 -6.45 -14.52
CA GLN A 474 35.74 -7.33 -15.65
C GLN A 474 34.63 -8.39 -15.75
N ASP A 475 33.98 -8.46 -16.91
CA ASP A 475 33.04 -9.53 -17.25
C ASP A 475 33.75 -10.86 -17.50
N LYS A 476 33.01 -11.87 -17.97
CA LYS A 476 33.60 -13.13 -18.46
C LYS A 476 34.50 -12.90 -19.69
N ASP A 477 35.25 -13.93 -20.06
CA ASP A 477 36.07 -13.89 -21.28
C ASP A 477 35.21 -14.12 -22.53
N TYR A 478 35.61 -13.49 -23.64
CA TYR A 478 34.90 -13.58 -24.91
C TYR A 478 35.84 -13.95 -26.06
N PRO A 479 35.34 -14.66 -27.09
CA PRO A 479 36.00 -14.70 -28.38
C PRO A 479 35.93 -13.33 -29.06
N TRP A 480 36.83 -13.08 -30.01
CA TRP A 480 36.76 -11.86 -30.82
C TRP A 480 35.55 -11.90 -31.78
N GLY A 481 35.20 -13.09 -32.27
CA GLY A 481 34.09 -13.34 -33.21
C GLY A 481 34.54 -13.53 -34.66
N PHE A 482 33.60 -13.78 -35.58
CA PHE A 482 33.83 -13.82 -37.04
C PHE A 482 34.89 -14.84 -37.51
N ASN A 483 35.05 -15.95 -36.77
CA ASN A 483 35.89 -17.08 -37.18
C ASN A 483 35.19 -18.42 -36.86
N TRP A 484 33.93 -18.53 -37.31
CA TRP A 484 33.07 -19.66 -36.99
C TRP A 484 33.29 -20.85 -37.93
N ASP A 485 33.26 -22.06 -37.37
CA ASP A 485 33.31 -23.31 -38.13
C ASP A 485 32.12 -23.45 -39.09
N SER A 486 32.28 -24.24 -40.15
CA SER A 486 31.26 -24.43 -41.19
C SER A 486 29.92 -24.99 -40.67
N ASP A 487 29.92 -25.61 -39.49
CA ASP A 487 28.74 -26.19 -38.87
C ASP A 487 27.98 -25.21 -37.95
N MET A 488 28.44 -23.96 -37.79
CA MET A 488 27.76 -22.88 -37.05
C MET A 488 26.53 -22.35 -37.78
N THR A 489 25.58 -23.25 -38.02
CA THR A 489 24.32 -23.04 -38.71
C THR A 489 23.19 -23.63 -37.88
N VAL A 490 22.10 -22.91 -37.65
CA VAL A 490 20.89 -23.42 -36.97
C VAL A 490 19.67 -23.18 -37.85
N THR A 491 18.74 -24.13 -37.88
CA THR A 491 17.47 -24.00 -38.59
C THR A 491 16.29 -24.12 -37.63
N TYR A 492 15.42 -23.11 -37.64
CA TYR A 492 14.16 -23.09 -36.90
C TYR A 492 13.02 -23.55 -37.79
N ASP A 493 12.26 -24.56 -37.33
CA ASP A 493 11.06 -25.07 -38.00
C ASP A 493 9.78 -24.51 -37.35
N PHE A 494 8.87 -24.01 -38.19
CA PHE A 494 7.58 -23.41 -37.79
C PHE A 494 6.37 -24.16 -38.36
N MET A 495 6.55 -25.37 -38.91
CA MET A 495 5.46 -26.13 -39.53
C MET A 495 4.34 -26.48 -38.54
N SER A 496 4.65 -26.57 -37.24
CA SER A 496 3.68 -26.79 -36.15
C SER A 496 2.88 -25.53 -35.79
N GLN A 497 3.31 -24.33 -36.21
CA GLN A 497 2.66 -23.07 -35.85
C GLN A 497 1.43 -22.76 -36.72
N PRO A 498 0.40 -22.07 -36.19
CA PRO A 498 -0.77 -21.70 -36.96
C PRO A 498 -0.43 -20.70 -38.09
N SER A 499 -1.24 -20.66 -39.14
CA SER A 499 -0.96 -19.88 -40.36
C SER A 499 -0.77 -18.38 -40.09
N TRP A 500 -1.58 -17.79 -39.20
CA TRP A 500 -1.48 -16.37 -38.84
C TRP A 500 -0.13 -16.03 -38.18
N ARG A 501 0.40 -16.93 -37.35
CA ARG A 501 1.72 -16.76 -36.71
C ARG A 501 2.85 -16.86 -37.73
N ARG A 502 2.76 -17.79 -38.69
CA ARG A 502 3.74 -17.91 -39.79
C ARG A 502 3.76 -16.69 -40.72
N LEU A 503 2.63 -16.00 -40.89
CA LEU A 503 2.56 -14.72 -41.60
C LEU A 503 3.21 -13.57 -40.81
N LEU A 504 2.99 -13.52 -39.48
CA LEU A 504 3.67 -12.56 -38.61
C LEU A 504 5.19 -12.74 -38.64
N ILE A 505 5.66 -13.99 -38.53
CA ILE A 505 7.09 -14.34 -38.63
C ILE A 505 7.63 -13.93 -40.01
N GLY A 506 6.93 -14.28 -41.09
CA GLY A 506 7.33 -13.92 -42.46
C GLY A 506 7.45 -12.40 -42.65
N TRP A 507 6.53 -11.63 -42.09
CA TRP A 507 6.61 -10.16 -42.11
C TRP A 507 7.80 -9.65 -41.30
N TYR A 508 7.99 -10.12 -40.06
CA TYR A 508 9.12 -9.73 -39.21
C TYR A 508 10.47 -10.02 -39.88
N LEU A 509 10.59 -11.16 -40.57
CA LEU A 509 11.82 -11.54 -41.26
C LEU A 509 12.16 -10.64 -42.46
N ASN A 510 11.23 -9.85 -42.99
CA ASN A 510 11.54 -8.90 -44.05
C ASN A 510 12.57 -7.85 -43.61
N PHE A 511 12.62 -7.51 -42.32
CA PHE A 511 13.65 -6.62 -41.76
C PHE A 511 15.07 -7.16 -41.96
N PHE A 512 15.20 -8.48 -42.11
CA PHE A 512 16.47 -9.20 -42.20
C PHE A 512 16.80 -9.66 -43.62
N SER A 513 15.95 -9.35 -44.61
CA SER A 513 16.04 -9.86 -45.99
C SER A 513 17.33 -9.49 -46.73
N GLY A 514 18.06 -8.48 -46.25
CA GLY A 514 19.36 -8.07 -46.79
C GLY A 514 20.56 -8.88 -46.27
N TYR A 515 20.38 -9.73 -45.25
CA TYR A 515 21.49 -10.42 -44.60
C TYR A 515 21.74 -11.82 -45.18
N THR A 516 22.91 -12.01 -45.80
CA THR A 516 23.26 -13.23 -46.56
C THR A 516 23.41 -14.50 -45.72
N TYR A 517 23.54 -14.34 -44.40
CA TYR A 517 23.65 -15.41 -43.43
C TYR A 517 22.28 -15.93 -42.94
N ILE A 518 21.18 -15.22 -43.26
CA ILE A 518 19.81 -15.61 -42.92
C ILE A 518 19.12 -16.10 -44.20
N LYS A 519 18.49 -17.27 -44.14
CA LYS A 519 17.72 -17.85 -45.23
C LYS A 519 16.32 -18.20 -44.73
N VAL A 520 15.31 -17.68 -45.41
CA VAL A 520 13.90 -17.96 -45.10
C VAL A 520 13.32 -18.86 -46.19
N GLU A 521 12.72 -19.98 -45.80
CA GLU A 521 12.02 -20.90 -46.70
C GLU A 521 10.52 -20.87 -46.40
N GLY A 522 9.68 -20.74 -47.43
CA GLY A 522 8.23 -20.65 -47.26
C GLY A 522 7.50 -20.21 -48.53
N ILE A 523 6.25 -19.79 -48.37
CA ILE A 523 5.43 -19.18 -49.44
C ILE A 523 5.51 -17.65 -49.25
N ILE A 524 5.30 -16.85 -50.30
CA ILE A 524 5.32 -15.37 -50.23
C ILE A 524 4.58 -14.86 -48.98
N GLY A 525 5.29 -14.14 -48.11
CA GLY A 525 4.77 -13.57 -46.87
C GLY A 525 4.68 -14.51 -45.67
N SER A 526 5.05 -15.79 -45.80
CA SER A 526 4.96 -16.82 -44.75
C SER A 526 6.29 -17.57 -44.59
N ALA A 527 6.81 -17.67 -43.37
CA ALA A 527 7.99 -18.46 -43.07
C ALA A 527 7.62 -19.87 -42.57
N ARG A 528 8.25 -20.90 -43.17
CA ARG A 528 8.18 -22.30 -42.71
C ARG A 528 9.46 -22.73 -42.01
N LYS A 529 10.61 -22.34 -42.56
CA LYS A 529 11.92 -22.55 -41.97
C LYS A 529 12.75 -21.29 -42.02
N VAL A 530 13.57 -21.08 -41.00
CA VAL A 530 14.55 -19.99 -40.95
C VAL A 530 15.89 -20.58 -40.60
N THR A 531 16.85 -20.51 -41.52
CA THR A 531 18.22 -20.96 -41.31
C THR A 531 19.13 -19.76 -41.09
N ILE A 532 19.90 -19.78 -40.00
CA ILE A 532 20.89 -18.77 -39.66
C ILE A 532 22.27 -19.44 -39.72
N ASN A 533 23.14 -19.01 -40.64
CA ASN A 533 24.45 -19.60 -40.89
C ASN A 533 25.59 -18.63 -40.60
N PHE A 534 26.08 -18.62 -39.36
CA PHE A 534 27.14 -17.72 -38.90
C PHE A 534 28.50 -17.96 -39.61
N SER A 535 28.76 -19.16 -40.14
CA SER A 535 30.01 -19.43 -40.88
C SER A 535 30.19 -18.54 -42.12
N LYS A 536 29.10 -17.97 -42.65
CA LYS A 536 29.14 -17.00 -43.77
C LYS A 536 29.67 -15.62 -43.39
N LEU A 537 29.83 -15.34 -42.09
CA LEU A 537 30.27 -14.04 -41.59
C LEU A 537 31.80 -13.95 -41.37
N GLY A 538 32.57 -14.97 -41.76
CA GLY A 538 34.02 -15.03 -41.51
C GLY A 538 34.89 -14.00 -42.26
N ASN A 539 34.36 -13.40 -43.34
CA ASN A 539 35.12 -12.46 -44.18
C ASN A 539 34.98 -11.00 -43.69
N LEU A 540 35.40 -10.73 -42.46
CA LEU A 540 35.39 -9.36 -41.95
C LEU A 540 36.42 -8.49 -42.70
N ASN A 541 35.94 -7.44 -43.37
CA ASN A 541 36.75 -6.51 -44.17
C ASN A 541 36.76 -5.08 -43.60
N THR A 542 36.25 -4.91 -42.38
CA THR A 542 36.10 -3.65 -41.66
C THR A 542 36.87 -3.69 -40.34
N ALA A 543 36.76 -2.65 -39.52
CA ALA A 543 37.33 -2.52 -38.17
C ALA A 543 38.87 -2.54 -38.14
N THR A 544 39.50 -1.82 -39.07
CA THR A 544 40.96 -1.80 -39.24
C THR A 544 41.64 -0.57 -38.65
N SER A 545 40.87 0.36 -38.05
CA SER A 545 41.46 1.54 -37.43
C SER A 545 42.36 1.14 -36.28
N THR A 546 43.56 1.73 -36.20
CA THR A 546 44.49 1.47 -35.10
C THR A 546 44.25 2.40 -33.91
N SER A 547 43.43 3.45 -34.06
CA SER A 547 43.24 4.49 -33.04
C SER A 547 41.79 4.91 -32.80
N ASP A 548 40.83 4.26 -33.45
CA ASP A 548 39.39 4.53 -33.26
C ASP A 548 38.63 3.26 -32.90
N GLY A 549 38.67 2.91 -31.60
CA GLY A 549 37.99 1.74 -31.07
C GLY A 549 36.48 1.87 -31.13
N ALA A 550 35.94 3.08 -31.02
CA ALA A 550 34.50 3.34 -31.09
C ALA A 550 33.98 3.01 -32.49
N GLN A 551 34.64 3.53 -33.54
CA GLN A 551 34.31 3.20 -34.93
C GLN A 551 34.43 1.69 -35.17
N ASN A 552 35.57 1.08 -34.80
CA ASN A 552 35.78 -0.35 -35.01
C ASN A 552 34.72 -1.19 -34.29
N THR A 553 34.40 -0.87 -33.04
CA THR A 553 33.40 -1.62 -32.24
C THR A 553 32.03 -1.53 -32.90
N TRP A 554 31.64 -0.36 -33.40
CA TRP A 554 30.38 -0.20 -34.13
C TRP A 554 30.36 -0.99 -35.44
N GLU A 555 31.44 -0.94 -36.21
CA GLU A 555 31.58 -1.69 -37.45
C GLU A 555 31.50 -3.21 -37.21
N ILE A 556 32.13 -3.72 -36.16
CA ILE A 556 32.06 -5.13 -35.76
C ILE A 556 30.64 -5.48 -35.28
N TYR A 557 30.07 -4.66 -34.39
CA TYR A 557 28.75 -4.90 -33.79
C TYR A 557 27.65 -4.96 -34.86
N THR A 558 27.70 -4.08 -35.85
CA THR A 558 26.71 -4.01 -36.94
C THR A 558 27.07 -4.83 -38.19
N PHE A 559 28.22 -5.53 -38.19
CA PHE A 559 28.72 -6.21 -39.38
C PHE A 559 27.69 -7.21 -39.92
N ASN A 560 27.21 -6.94 -41.14
CA ASN A 560 26.16 -7.73 -41.79
C ASN A 560 24.93 -7.99 -40.89
N GLY A 561 24.58 -7.08 -39.97
CA GLY A 561 23.39 -7.20 -39.11
C GLY A 561 23.49 -8.17 -37.94
N ILE A 562 24.70 -8.63 -37.59
CA ILE A 562 24.92 -9.62 -36.51
C ILE A 562 24.40 -9.15 -35.13
N ASN A 563 24.35 -7.84 -34.88
CA ASN A 563 23.74 -7.27 -33.68
C ASN A 563 22.28 -7.70 -33.48
N GLU A 564 21.54 -7.93 -34.56
CA GLU A 564 20.14 -8.30 -34.49
C GLU A 564 19.93 -9.83 -34.34
N ALA A 565 20.99 -10.64 -34.49
CA ALA A 565 20.90 -12.10 -34.50
C ALA A 565 20.38 -12.69 -33.18
N SER A 566 20.83 -12.15 -32.03
CA SER A 566 20.40 -12.64 -30.71
C SER A 566 18.91 -12.38 -30.48
N ALA A 567 18.45 -11.15 -30.75
CA ALA A 567 17.04 -10.79 -30.65
C ALA A 567 16.18 -11.61 -31.61
N LEU A 568 16.66 -11.82 -32.85
CA LEU A 568 16.00 -12.67 -33.83
C LEU A 568 15.85 -14.11 -33.30
N MET A 569 16.92 -14.76 -32.87
CA MET A 569 16.89 -16.15 -32.37
C MET A 569 15.93 -16.31 -31.19
N ASN A 570 16.02 -15.42 -30.19
CA ASN A 570 15.10 -15.43 -29.04
C ASN A 570 13.64 -15.26 -29.48
N GLN A 571 13.37 -14.36 -30.43
CA GLN A 571 12.02 -14.13 -30.95
C GLN A 571 11.48 -15.35 -31.69
N LEU A 572 12.32 -16.00 -32.51
CA LEU A 572 11.95 -17.22 -33.25
C LEU A 572 11.56 -18.34 -32.29
N GLU A 573 12.33 -18.54 -31.21
CA GLU A 573 12.05 -19.53 -30.15
C GLU A 573 10.78 -19.19 -29.37
N ALA A 574 10.64 -17.93 -28.93
CA ALA A 574 9.43 -17.44 -28.26
C ALA A 574 8.17 -17.56 -29.15
N TRP A 575 8.35 -17.59 -30.47
CA TRP A 575 7.30 -17.80 -31.45
C TRP A 575 7.08 -19.25 -31.85
N GLY A 576 7.66 -20.17 -31.08
CA GLY A 576 7.46 -21.61 -31.19
C GLY A 576 8.26 -22.24 -32.34
N GLY A 577 9.34 -21.59 -32.75
CA GLY A 577 10.33 -22.15 -33.66
C GLY A 577 11.15 -23.21 -32.96
N VAL A 578 11.22 -24.40 -33.54
CA VAL A 578 12.02 -25.51 -32.99
C VAL A 578 13.37 -25.52 -33.70
N ALA A 579 14.44 -25.25 -32.95
CA ALA A 579 15.81 -25.37 -33.47
C ALA A 579 16.15 -26.84 -33.78
N ASP A 580 16.77 -27.09 -34.92
CA ASP A 580 17.23 -28.42 -35.33
C ASP A 580 18.43 -28.92 -34.51
N LYS A 581 19.20 -27.99 -33.92
CA LYS A 581 20.29 -28.29 -32.99
C LYS A 581 20.64 -27.10 -32.09
N ILE A 582 21.37 -27.39 -31.02
CA ILE A 582 22.04 -26.39 -30.19
C ILE A 582 23.41 -26.11 -30.79
N LEU A 583 23.77 -24.82 -30.94
CA LEU A 583 25.09 -24.43 -31.42
C LEU A 583 26.17 -24.70 -30.35
N PRO A 584 27.37 -25.15 -30.75
CA PRO A 584 28.42 -25.51 -29.79
C PRO A 584 28.96 -24.31 -28.99
N THR A 585 28.84 -23.09 -29.52
CA THR A 585 29.09 -21.83 -28.81
C THR A 585 28.03 -20.80 -29.19
N ASN A 586 27.79 -19.79 -28.34
CA ASN A 586 26.89 -18.69 -28.69
C ASN A 586 27.60 -17.69 -29.63
N PRO A 587 27.24 -17.62 -30.93
CA PRO A 587 27.92 -16.74 -31.90
C PRO A 587 27.60 -15.26 -31.69
N THR A 588 26.64 -14.95 -30.81
CA THR A 588 26.30 -13.58 -30.45
C THR A 588 27.10 -13.10 -29.24
N GLU A 589 27.82 -13.96 -28.52
CA GLU A 589 28.70 -13.55 -27.42
C GLU A 589 30.14 -13.30 -27.92
N PHE A 590 30.38 -12.11 -28.45
CA PHE A 590 31.71 -11.70 -28.93
C PHE A 590 32.14 -10.35 -28.34
N ALA A 591 33.45 -10.09 -28.33
CA ALA A 591 34.07 -9.00 -27.61
C ALA A 591 33.45 -7.62 -27.87
N ALA A 592 33.25 -7.25 -29.13
CA ALA A 592 32.66 -5.95 -29.47
C ALA A 592 31.20 -5.82 -29.00
N ARG A 593 30.41 -6.90 -29.00
CA ARG A 593 29.04 -6.86 -28.46
C ARG A 593 29.05 -6.67 -26.95
N ALA A 594 29.95 -7.34 -26.22
CA ALA A 594 30.06 -7.17 -24.77
C ALA A 594 30.24 -5.69 -24.39
N CYS A 595 31.07 -4.96 -25.13
CA CYS A 595 31.21 -3.50 -24.95
C CYS A 595 29.98 -2.72 -25.45
N ALA A 596 29.38 -3.09 -26.59
CA ALA A 596 28.21 -2.40 -27.13
C ALA A 596 27.02 -2.42 -26.17
N MET A 597 26.79 -3.54 -25.46
CA MET A 597 25.71 -3.70 -24.47
C MET A 597 25.82 -2.76 -23.25
N LYS A 598 26.96 -2.08 -23.07
CA LYS A 598 27.19 -1.11 -21.98
C LYS A 598 26.72 0.30 -22.32
N ASN A 599 26.11 0.49 -23.49
CA ASN A 599 25.64 1.76 -24.01
C ASN A 599 24.12 1.90 -23.91
N LYS A 600 23.66 3.13 -24.11
CA LYS A 600 22.24 3.45 -24.24
C LYS A 600 21.73 3.10 -25.65
N TYR A 601 20.58 2.45 -25.72
CA TYR A 601 19.91 2.07 -26.96
C TYR A 601 18.65 2.89 -27.19
N LYS A 602 18.41 3.27 -28.44
CA LYS A 602 17.08 3.74 -28.89
C LYS A 602 16.20 2.54 -29.21
N VAL A 603 14.89 2.75 -29.25
CA VAL A 603 13.94 1.72 -29.68
C VAL A 603 13.25 2.16 -30.96
N LYS A 604 13.37 1.35 -32.02
CA LYS A 604 12.51 1.49 -33.20
C LYS A 604 11.24 0.67 -32.98
N VAL A 605 10.10 1.34 -33.14
CA VAL A 605 8.76 0.75 -33.01
C VAL A 605 8.14 0.67 -34.38
N GLU A 606 7.73 -0.53 -34.80
CA GLU A 606 7.06 -0.75 -36.07
C GLU A 606 5.79 -1.58 -35.88
N SER A 607 4.69 -1.15 -36.48
CA SER A 607 3.37 -1.75 -36.32
C SER A 607 2.74 -2.08 -37.66
N ASN A 608 1.99 -3.18 -37.70
CA ASN A 608 1.09 -3.52 -38.79
C ASN A 608 -0.23 -4.11 -38.24
N ALA A 609 -1.10 -4.62 -39.12
CA ALA A 609 -2.36 -5.23 -38.73
C ALA A 609 -2.23 -6.48 -37.84
N ASN A 610 -1.04 -7.09 -37.77
CA ASN A 610 -0.77 -8.35 -37.07
C ASN A 610 -0.02 -8.17 -35.75
N GLY A 611 0.47 -6.96 -35.43
CA GLY A 611 1.18 -6.69 -34.18
C GLY A 611 2.11 -5.48 -34.24
N THR A 612 2.78 -5.23 -33.12
CA THR A 612 3.86 -4.23 -32.98
C THR A 612 5.14 -4.96 -32.60
N VAL A 613 6.26 -4.51 -33.16
CA VAL A 613 7.59 -5.04 -32.89
C VAL A 613 8.48 -3.91 -32.38
N TYR A 614 9.27 -4.23 -31.36
CA TYR A 614 10.23 -3.31 -30.73
C TYR A 614 11.63 -3.82 -31.07
N ARG A 615 12.49 -2.96 -31.63
CA ARG A 615 13.88 -3.31 -31.94
C ARG A 615 14.86 -2.34 -31.28
N PRO A 616 15.85 -2.84 -30.52
CA PRO A 616 16.90 -1.99 -29.95
C PRO A 616 17.86 -1.56 -31.07
N VAL A 617 18.20 -0.27 -31.09
CA VAL A 617 19.12 0.32 -32.07
C VAL A 617 20.19 1.11 -31.34
N LEU A 618 21.45 0.73 -31.58
CA LEU A 618 22.61 1.51 -31.18
C LEU A 618 23.10 2.29 -32.39
N GLU A 619 22.98 3.61 -32.35
CA GLU A 619 23.56 4.46 -33.38
C GLU A 619 25.07 4.62 -33.15
N GLN A 620 25.81 4.92 -34.23
CA GLN A 620 27.26 5.06 -34.15
C GLN A 620 27.71 6.11 -33.12
N ASN A 621 26.97 7.22 -33.00
CA ASN A 621 27.30 8.28 -32.04
C ASN A 621 26.95 7.91 -30.58
N ASP A 622 26.13 6.87 -30.38
CA ASP A 622 25.74 6.40 -29.04
C ASP A 622 26.73 5.34 -28.51
N ILE A 623 27.74 4.92 -29.30
CA ILE A 623 28.79 4.00 -28.87
C ILE A 623 29.90 4.74 -28.10
N VAL A 624 29.66 4.93 -26.82
CA VAL A 624 30.55 5.70 -25.95
C VAL A 624 31.39 4.81 -25.03
N TRP A 625 30.92 3.59 -24.77
CA TRP A 625 31.67 2.46 -24.23
C TRP A 625 31.96 1.46 -25.34
N TYR A 626 33.24 1.20 -25.60
CA TYR A 626 33.67 0.48 -26.78
C TYR A 626 34.92 -0.38 -26.51
N LEU A 627 35.20 -1.33 -27.38
CA LEU A 627 36.41 -2.14 -27.32
C LEU A 627 37.59 -1.30 -27.84
N PRO A 628 38.69 -1.12 -27.10
CA PRO A 628 39.77 -0.22 -27.49
C PRO A 628 40.43 -0.66 -28.80
N ALA A 629 40.79 0.29 -29.67
CA ALA A 629 41.66 -0.01 -30.80
C ALA A 629 43.09 -0.35 -30.34
N GLN A 630 43.88 -0.90 -31.26
CA GLN A 630 45.26 -1.30 -31.03
C GLN A 630 46.09 -0.28 -30.24
N ASN A 631 46.10 0.98 -30.67
CA ASN A 631 46.90 2.04 -30.05
C ASN A 631 46.26 2.59 -28.77
N GLU A 632 44.94 2.47 -28.62
CA GLU A 632 44.21 2.87 -27.41
C GLU A 632 44.43 1.89 -26.25
N ALA A 633 44.62 0.60 -26.55
CA ALA A 633 44.74 -0.46 -25.54
C ALA A 633 45.90 -0.23 -24.55
N SER A 634 47.00 0.38 -25.02
CA SER A 634 48.14 0.76 -24.17
C SER A 634 47.82 1.82 -23.11
N SER A 635 46.73 2.58 -23.29
CA SER A 635 46.27 3.58 -22.34
C SER A 635 45.30 3.02 -21.30
N MET A 636 44.89 1.75 -21.40
CA MET A 636 44.07 1.13 -20.37
C MET A 636 44.84 0.98 -19.06
N ASN A 637 44.27 1.47 -17.97
CA ASN A 637 44.88 1.41 -16.65
C ASN A 637 43.84 1.17 -15.56
N ASP A 638 43.75 -0.06 -15.05
CA ASP A 638 42.97 -0.44 -13.87
C ASP A 638 43.43 -1.81 -13.35
N ASN A 639 44.71 -1.91 -12.96
CA ASN A 639 45.33 -3.16 -12.45
C ASN A 639 45.12 -4.39 -13.35
N LEU A 640 45.17 -4.19 -14.67
CA LEU A 640 44.95 -5.24 -15.66
C LEU A 640 45.99 -6.35 -15.56
N SER A 641 45.58 -7.60 -15.83
CA SER A 641 46.47 -8.77 -15.88
C SER A 641 46.06 -9.72 -16.98
N GLY A 642 47.02 -10.26 -17.74
CA GLY A 642 46.75 -11.20 -18.82
C GLY A 642 46.51 -10.53 -20.18
N ASP A 643 45.72 -11.19 -21.01
CA ASP A 643 45.50 -10.83 -22.40
C ASP A 643 44.09 -10.28 -22.62
N TYR A 644 44.00 -9.14 -23.31
CA TYR A 644 42.76 -8.42 -23.60
C TYR A 644 42.55 -8.30 -25.10
N TRP A 645 41.33 -8.44 -25.59
CA TRP A 645 41.02 -8.13 -26.97
C TRP A 645 41.16 -6.63 -27.26
N THR A 646 41.54 -6.30 -28.49
CA THR A 646 41.38 -4.96 -29.08
C THR A 646 40.36 -5.06 -30.21
N SER A 647 39.78 -3.94 -30.63
CA SER A 647 38.82 -3.89 -31.73
C SER A 647 39.47 -3.97 -33.11
N THR A 648 40.80 -3.90 -33.22
CA THR A 648 41.48 -3.79 -34.51
C THR A 648 41.60 -5.18 -35.17
N ALA A 649 40.87 -5.36 -36.25
CA ALA A 649 40.84 -6.57 -37.06
C ALA A 649 42.07 -6.70 -37.97
N ILE A 650 42.54 -7.93 -38.18
CA ILE A 650 43.53 -8.28 -39.20
C ILE A 650 42.79 -8.99 -40.34
N THR A 651 42.67 -8.32 -41.49
CA THR A 651 41.82 -8.78 -42.62
C THR A 651 42.48 -9.85 -43.50
N ASN A 652 43.78 -10.10 -43.34
CA ASN A 652 44.50 -11.18 -44.01
C ASN A 652 45.44 -11.86 -43.00
N PRO A 653 45.24 -13.15 -42.65
CA PRO A 653 44.35 -14.14 -43.27
C PRO A 653 42.86 -14.04 -42.91
N GLY A 654 42.43 -13.03 -42.14
CA GLY A 654 41.02 -12.83 -41.75
C GLY A 654 40.58 -13.62 -40.51
N THR A 655 41.42 -14.51 -40.01
CA THR A 655 41.17 -15.34 -38.82
C THR A 655 41.80 -14.78 -37.53
N THR A 656 42.49 -13.64 -37.62
CA THR A 656 43.22 -13.04 -36.49
C THR A 656 42.80 -11.61 -36.21
N ALA A 657 43.01 -11.16 -34.98
CA ALA A 657 42.82 -9.78 -34.53
C ALA A 657 43.92 -9.40 -33.55
N TYR A 658 44.10 -8.12 -33.27
CA TYR A 658 45.08 -7.69 -32.28
C TYR A 658 44.57 -7.95 -30.86
N LYS A 659 45.38 -8.63 -30.05
CA LYS A 659 45.26 -8.64 -28.58
C LYS A 659 46.26 -7.67 -27.97
N TYR A 660 45.97 -7.19 -26.77
CA TYR A 660 46.87 -6.43 -25.90
C TYR A 660 47.22 -7.28 -24.68
N THR A 661 48.50 -7.43 -24.37
CA THR A 661 48.94 -8.03 -23.11
C THR A 661 49.18 -6.92 -22.10
N ALA A 662 48.55 -7.01 -20.93
CA ALA A 662 48.65 -5.98 -19.88
C ALA A 662 50.12 -5.69 -19.52
N GLY A 663 50.51 -4.41 -19.58
CA GLY A 663 51.89 -3.97 -19.35
C GLY A 663 52.87 -4.27 -20.50
N GLY A 664 52.38 -4.81 -21.61
CA GLY A 664 53.16 -5.22 -22.78
C GLY A 664 52.74 -4.50 -24.06
N SER A 665 52.76 -5.24 -25.18
CA SER A 665 52.44 -4.72 -26.51
C SER A 665 51.21 -5.40 -27.12
N THR A 666 50.71 -4.83 -28.22
CA THR A 666 49.68 -5.47 -29.03
C THR A 666 50.28 -6.45 -30.04
N ASN A 667 49.70 -7.64 -30.17
CA ASN A 667 50.18 -8.66 -31.12
C ASN A 667 48.99 -9.38 -31.80
N PRO A 668 49.15 -9.90 -33.03
CA PRO A 668 48.15 -10.74 -33.68
C PRO A 668 47.81 -11.98 -32.84
N TRP A 669 46.54 -12.35 -32.80
CA TRP A 669 46.05 -13.54 -32.11
C TRP A 669 44.84 -14.14 -32.82
N ASP A 670 44.61 -15.43 -32.59
CA ASP A 670 43.49 -16.18 -33.19
C ASP A 670 42.14 -15.75 -32.56
N ARG A 671 41.21 -15.30 -33.40
CA ARG A 671 39.88 -14.81 -33.00
C ARG A 671 39.03 -15.84 -32.26
N ASN A 672 39.33 -17.13 -32.40
CA ASN A 672 38.64 -18.21 -31.70
C ASN A 672 39.08 -18.39 -30.25
N LYS A 673 40.14 -17.69 -29.82
CA LYS A 673 40.56 -17.71 -28.43
C LYS A 673 39.66 -16.84 -27.57
N VAL A 674 39.34 -17.35 -26.40
CA VAL A 674 38.53 -16.70 -25.40
C VAL A 674 39.50 -16.06 -24.41
N ILE A 675 39.50 -14.73 -24.35
CA ILE A 675 40.37 -13.92 -23.47
C ILE A 675 39.57 -12.73 -22.92
N HIS A 676 40.20 -11.94 -22.05
CA HIS A 676 39.55 -10.84 -21.36
C HIS A 676 39.06 -9.75 -22.32
N VAL A 677 37.99 -9.07 -21.93
CA VAL A 677 37.47 -7.87 -22.59
C VAL A 677 37.35 -6.78 -21.55
N ARG A 678 37.78 -5.57 -21.90
CA ARG A 678 37.56 -4.37 -21.11
C ARG A 678 37.06 -3.25 -22.01
N ALA A 679 35.85 -2.79 -21.76
CA ALA A 679 35.30 -1.62 -22.39
C ALA A 679 36.05 -0.37 -21.93
N VAL A 680 36.27 0.53 -22.87
CA VAL A 680 36.85 1.84 -22.63
C VAL A 680 35.91 2.94 -23.13
N ARG A 681 36.13 4.14 -22.62
CA ARG A 681 35.39 5.34 -22.98
C ARG A 681 36.35 6.51 -23.18
N LYS A 682 36.11 7.38 -24.16
CA LYS A 682 36.79 8.68 -24.25
C LYS A 682 36.19 9.66 -23.25
N LYS A 683 37.04 10.45 -22.58
CA LYS A 683 36.59 11.48 -21.65
C LYS A 683 35.67 12.48 -22.38
N PRO A 684 34.44 12.72 -21.87
CA PRO A 684 33.47 13.63 -22.49
C PRO A 684 33.94 15.08 -22.62
#